data_AF-A0A1M3H643-F1
#
_entry.id   AF-A0A1M3H643-F1
#
_cell.length_a   1.000
_cell.length_b   1.000
_cell.length_c   1.000
_cell.angle_alpha   90.00
_cell.angle_beta   90.00
_cell.angle_gamma   90.00
#
_symmetry.space_group_name_H-M   'P 1'
#
loop_
_entity.id
_entity.type
_entity.pdbx_description
1 polymer ?
#
loop_
_entity_poly.entity_id
_entity_poly.type
_entity_poly.pdbx_seq_one_letter_code
_entity_poly.pdbx_strand_id
1 'polypeptide(L)'
;MDTDNMTRDERFAEMQRQMSETINDLEGKIREYGSFNVIANSFARTQIEQRRAQSGRGPEPSAVNTEYLALICLKFPFSLGYREFSQAREVAKDLYEIEEMATRVMLLYSILHKEKFWKGKNPDEHFGFEHFSEALSLEELLVRNETFDEHHWDLVEGLYLPYDEYFKEQFGFSVKEAIALCLTIADYSADVILEGGKEIHASVDELYEDAIAYKYKNREPKLPYPQDFLEFYKKADDAVIKREIQRSMMTYEMVMLGHRISFTVQDLAAMEPINVATIEKFLNRLSIGFGGINPDFSAPEIMHPLKDRPVIRHEGRYICPSLSLLDYSLDRIFAETLLKDSKKREKYKSWRHEYLMATGIECLQKVLKAKIYHTNLVYDGGEMDGYIEIDGNALFIEGKSHRITDRAKGGYIARLETHVDQIVLASHSQARKAYKYLFGKSAAEFRDKNGKKVVLDGSRIKKAFFVCLTLETMRPIATNLKVGSPLGEFGLETFPWLICLYDLRIVCEHMEGPAYLLHYLQRRSQFFTHIKFRIRDELDLLGYYLKRNLRFDDIPKEEYEAKRVINLPTMADDFNRYYLALQDETRRSVKKIIHYAQWPAKQLILILEGSNLPNSINAAIQILEMGEKNRTVLVNSIKAVRKKYKKDGRVHDFRCAGDNWEGVTWMFSYWIAPNTEEYRRYFTQFVLEKYKEEPHNRYVAIFDSGKDGYQMQEIVYLTA
;
A
#
# COMPACT_ATOMS: atom_id res chain seq x y z
N MET A 1 28.53 23.61 20.78
CA MET A 1 29.01 22.63 21.78
C MET A 1 29.26 21.32 21.06
N ASP A 2 30.43 20.71 21.24
CA ASP A 2 30.75 19.41 20.63
C ASP A 2 29.78 18.33 21.11
N THR A 3 28.99 17.80 20.19
CA THR A 3 27.97 16.76 20.43
C THR A 3 28.57 15.41 20.85
N ASP A 4 29.89 15.24 20.72
CA ASP A 4 30.60 13.99 21.00
C ASP A 4 30.76 13.68 22.49
N ASN A 5 30.63 14.69 23.39
CA ASN A 5 30.77 14.49 24.84
C ASN A 5 29.43 14.39 25.61
N MET A 6 28.29 14.48 24.93
CA MET A 6 26.97 14.41 25.59
C MET A 6 26.53 12.95 25.82
N THR A 7 26.02 12.66 27.01
CA THR A 7 25.32 11.41 27.32
C THR A 7 24.04 11.26 26.48
N ARG A 8 23.50 10.03 26.40
CA ARG A 8 22.24 9.76 25.67
C ARG A 8 21.10 10.65 26.18
N ASP A 9 20.90 10.72 27.50
CA ASP A 9 19.83 11.53 28.10
C ASP A 9 20.03 13.04 27.81
N GLU A 10 21.26 13.55 27.88
CA GLU A 10 21.55 14.95 27.53
C GLU A 10 21.25 15.25 26.05
N ARG A 11 21.58 14.33 25.13
CA ARG A 11 21.27 14.49 23.70
C ARG A 11 19.78 14.58 23.45
N PHE A 12 18.98 13.72 24.08
CA PHE A 12 17.52 13.76 23.92
C PHE A 12 16.88 14.98 24.60
N ALA A 13 17.38 15.41 25.76
CA ALA A 13 16.93 16.64 26.40
C ALA A 13 17.21 17.87 25.50
N GLU A 14 18.38 17.92 24.87
CA GLU A 14 18.73 18.96 23.91
C GLU A 14 17.84 18.92 22.66
N MET A 15 17.54 17.75 22.10
CA MET A 15 16.59 17.61 21.00
C MET A 15 15.19 18.12 21.37
N GLN A 16 14.73 17.85 22.58
CA GLN A 16 13.44 18.35 23.08
C GLN A 16 13.43 19.88 23.23
N ARG A 17 14.54 20.47 23.70
CA ARG A 17 14.72 21.92 23.76
C ARG A 17 14.69 22.53 22.36
N GLN A 18 15.47 22.00 21.42
CA GLN A 18 15.51 22.46 20.03
C GLN A 18 14.14 22.37 19.34
N MET A 19 13.38 21.29 19.59
CA MET A 19 12.03 21.15 19.07
C MET A 19 11.13 22.27 19.62
N SER A 20 11.17 22.52 20.92
CA SER A 20 10.35 23.56 21.57
C SER A 20 10.69 24.96 21.06
N GLU A 21 11.98 25.28 20.89
CA GLU A 21 12.44 26.54 20.31
C GLU A 21 11.98 26.70 18.86
N THR A 22 12.12 25.65 18.04
CA THR A 22 11.67 25.66 16.64
C THR A 22 10.16 25.88 16.56
N ILE A 23 9.36 25.29 17.45
CA ILE A 23 7.90 25.50 17.48
C ILE A 23 7.56 26.95 17.83
N ASN A 24 8.22 27.54 18.83
CA ASN A 24 7.97 28.93 19.22
C ASN A 24 8.28 29.90 18.08
N ASP A 25 9.42 29.71 17.41
CA ASP A 25 9.80 30.53 16.26
C ASP A 25 8.80 30.33 15.09
N LEU A 26 8.33 29.09 14.88
CA LEU A 26 7.37 28.74 13.84
C LEU A 26 6.02 29.44 14.09
N GLU A 27 5.52 29.41 15.32
CA GLU A 27 4.29 30.10 15.71
C GLU A 27 4.38 31.62 15.47
N GLY A 28 5.53 32.23 15.79
CA GLY A 28 5.79 33.64 15.51
C GLY A 28 5.74 33.94 14.01
N LYS A 29 6.50 33.17 13.22
CA LYS A 29 6.66 33.39 11.79
C LYS A 29 5.37 33.16 11.00
N ILE A 30 4.58 32.13 11.35
CA ILE A 30 3.27 31.86 10.71
C ILE A 30 2.34 33.06 10.82
N ARG A 31 2.35 33.79 11.94
CA ARG A 31 1.43 34.93 12.17
C ARG A 31 1.74 36.15 11.32
N GLU A 32 2.96 36.28 10.81
CA GLU A 32 3.31 37.29 9.81
C GLU A 32 2.51 37.07 8.51
N TYR A 33 2.19 35.82 8.21
CA TYR A 33 1.49 35.39 7.01
C TYR A 33 0.02 35.05 7.31
N GLY A 34 -0.84 35.11 6.29
CA GLY A 34 -2.24 34.72 6.45
C GLY A 34 -2.39 33.22 6.68
N SER A 35 -3.28 32.80 7.60
CA SER A 35 -3.43 31.39 7.98
C SER A 35 -3.75 30.49 6.79
N PHE A 36 -4.71 30.90 5.95
CA PHE A 36 -5.02 30.18 4.70
C PHE A 36 -3.86 30.21 3.72
N ASN A 37 -3.07 31.28 3.71
CA ASN A 37 -1.95 31.39 2.80
C ASN A 37 -0.82 30.43 3.16
N VAL A 38 -0.49 30.30 4.45
CA VAL A 38 0.48 29.31 4.94
C VAL A 38 0.05 27.89 4.56
N ILE A 39 -1.21 27.55 4.84
CA ILE A 39 -1.77 26.22 4.53
C ILE A 39 -1.73 25.97 3.02
N ALA A 40 -2.24 26.90 2.21
CA ALA A 40 -2.34 26.74 0.76
C ALA A 40 -0.97 26.60 0.09
N ASN A 41 0.05 27.35 0.53
CA ASN A 41 1.39 27.26 -0.05
C ASN A 41 2.06 25.92 0.27
N SER A 42 1.97 25.45 1.51
CA SER A 42 2.49 24.11 1.86
C SER A 42 1.73 23.00 1.12
N PHE A 43 0.40 23.12 1.02
CA PHE A 43 -0.43 22.20 0.25
C PHE A 43 -0.03 22.15 -1.23
N ALA A 44 0.02 23.30 -1.90
CA ALA A 44 0.33 23.36 -3.33
C ALA A 44 1.74 22.84 -3.64
N ARG A 45 2.71 23.11 -2.77
CA ARG A 45 4.06 22.55 -2.90
C ARG A 45 4.04 21.03 -2.81
N THR A 46 3.32 20.48 -1.82
CA THR A 46 3.12 19.03 -1.67
C THR A 46 2.52 18.43 -2.95
N GLN A 47 1.47 19.04 -3.51
CA GLN A 47 0.85 18.59 -4.75
C GLN A 47 1.80 18.64 -5.96
N ILE A 48 2.60 19.70 -6.08
CA ILE A 48 3.61 19.84 -7.15
C ILE A 48 4.70 18.79 -7.02
N GLU A 49 5.21 18.56 -5.80
CA GLU A 49 6.21 17.52 -5.52
C GLU A 49 5.64 16.12 -5.78
N GLN A 50 4.36 15.88 -5.48
CA GLN A 50 3.70 14.61 -5.74
C GLN A 50 3.64 14.32 -7.24
N ARG A 51 3.25 15.31 -8.06
CA ARG A 51 3.28 15.19 -9.53
C ARG A 51 4.70 14.94 -10.08
N ARG A 52 5.74 15.50 -9.44
CA ARG A 52 7.15 15.24 -9.79
C ARG A 52 7.56 13.81 -9.44
N ALA A 53 7.25 13.35 -8.23
CA ALA A 53 7.55 12.00 -7.77
C ALA A 53 6.89 10.95 -8.68
N GLN A 54 5.62 11.17 -9.03
CA GLN A 54 4.89 10.34 -10.01
C GLN A 54 5.55 10.31 -11.39
N SER A 55 6.25 11.38 -11.78
CA SER A 55 7.04 11.46 -13.02
C SER A 55 8.43 10.83 -12.88
N GLY A 56 8.70 10.11 -11.79
CA GLY A 56 9.99 9.52 -11.45
C GLY A 56 11.04 10.54 -11.00
N ARG A 57 10.63 11.73 -10.56
CA ARG A 57 11.52 12.82 -10.13
C ARG A 57 11.35 13.12 -8.64
N GLY A 58 12.32 12.69 -7.83
CA GLY A 58 12.32 12.95 -6.38
C GLY A 58 11.46 11.97 -5.57
N PRO A 59 11.54 12.03 -4.23
CA PRO A 59 10.74 11.19 -3.33
C PRO A 59 9.27 11.62 -3.33
N GLU A 60 8.36 10.70 -2.97
CA GLU A 60 6.97 11.05 -2.70
C GLU A 60 6.87 11.99 -1.48
N PRO A 61 6.20 13.15 -1.59
CA PRO A 61 6.03 14.06 -0.47
C PRO A 61 4.95 13.55 0.48
N SER A 62 4.97 14.04 1.72
CA SER A 62 3.96 13.73 2.73
C SER A 62 3.22 15.00 3.15
N ALA A 63 1.89 14.93 3.19
CA ALA A 63 1.03 16.04 3.61
C ALA A 63 1.10 16.33 5.12
N VAL A 64 1.84 15.52 5.90
CA VAL A 64 1.91 15.61 7.36
C VAL A 64 2.45 16.96 7.84
N ASN A 65 3.37 17.57 7.09
CA ASN A 65 3.84 18.92 7.40
C ASN A 65 2.71 19.96 7.24
N THR A 66 1.95 19.86 6.16
CA THR A 66 0.79 20.74 5.90
C THR A 66 -0.29 20.55 6.97
N GLU A 67 -0.54 19.31 7.40
CA GLU A 67 -1.46 19.00 8.50
C GLU A 67 -1.00 19.65 9.82
N TYR A 68 0.29 19.52 10.15
CA TYR A 68 0.85 20.13 11.36
C TYR A 68 0.77 21.66 11.32
N LEU A 69 1.15 22.29 10.21
CA LEU A 69 1.03 23.74 10.02
C LEU A 69 -0.42 24.21 10.14
N ALA A 70 -1.37 23.44 9.58
CA ALA A 70 -2.78 23.73 9.66
C ALA A 70 -3.32 23.66 11.10
N LEU A 71 -2.86 22.70 11.91
CA LEU A 71 -3.17 22.63 13.34
C LEU A 71 -2.60 23.83 14.10
N ILE A 72 -1.35 24.23 13.85
CA ILE A 72 -0.77 25.43 14.45
C ILE A 72 -1.57 26.69 14.07
N CYS A 73 -2.03 26.79 12.81
CA CYS A 73 -2.92 27.89 12.40
C CYS A 73 -4.26 27.88 13.14
N LEU A 74 -4.88 26.70 13.32
CA LEU A 74 -6.18 26.54 13.98
C LEU A 74 -6.17 26.92 15.47
N LYS A 75 -5.00 26.86 16.12
CA LYS A 75 -4.82 27.27 17.53
C LYS A 75 -5.11 28.76 17.75
N PHE A 76 -4.87 29.60 16.74
CA PHE A 76 -5.01 31.04 16.84
C PHE A 76 -6.31 31.53 16.18
N PRO A 77 -6.79 32.75 16.50
CA PRO A 77 -7.80 33.42 15.67
C PRO A 77 -7.30 33.55 14.23
N PHE A 78 -8.22 33.50 13.27
CA PHE A 78 -7.89 33.71 11.87
C PHE A 78 -7.14 35.04 11.68
N SER A 79 -6.09 35.01 10.86
CA SER A 79 -5.28 36.18 10.51
C SER A 79 -5.06 36.23 9.02
N LEU A 80 -5.10 37.43 8.45
CA LEU A 80 -4.64 37.71 7.09
C LEU A 80 -3.10 37.90 7.02
N GLY A 81 -2.44 37.93 8.18
CA GLY A 81 -1.05 38.30 8.30
C GLY A 81 -0.86 39.81 8.34
N TYR A 82 0.35 40.24 8.67
CA TYR A 82 0.75 41.65 8.67
C TYR A 82 2.04 41.90 7.86
N ARG A 83 2.56 40.87 7.19
CA ARG A 83 3.73 40.99 6.31
C ARG A 83 3.39 41.84 5.09
N GLU A 84 4.21 42.86 4.84
CA GLU A 84 4.19 43.57 3.56
C GLU A 84 4.93 42.75 2.49
N PHE A 85 4.30 42.57 1.33
CA PHE A 85 4.84 41.76 0.22
C PHE A 85 5.58 42.61 -0.82
N SER A 86 6.37 43.58 -0.36
CA SER A 86 7.11 44.50 -1.24
C SER A 86 8.33 43.85 -1.91
N GLN A 87 8.87 42.76 -1.34
CA GLN A 87 10.00 42.01 -1.91
C GLN A 87 9.67 40.54 -2.17
N ALA A 88 9.48 40.22 -3.44
CA ALA A 88 9.12 38.89 -3.94
C ALA A 88 9.96 37.72 -3.39
N ARG A 89 11.29 37.93 -3.26
CA ARG A 89 12.22 36.88 -2.82
C ARG A 89 12.09 36.53 -1.34
N GLU A 90 11.65 37.49 -0.51
CA GLU A 90 11.52 37.27 0.92
C GLU A 90 10.32 36.37 1.22
N VAL A 91 9.19 36.58 0.53
CA VAL A 91 7.96 35.79 0.70
C VAL A 91 8.19 34.31 0.42
N ALA A 92 8.76 34.00 -0.75
CA ALA A 92 9.03 32.61 -1.13
C ALA A 92 10.03 31.94 -0.16
N LYS A 93 11.05 32.69 0.28
CA LYS A 93 12.05 32.20 1.23
C LYS A 93 11.43 31.94 2.59
N ASP A 94 10.60 32.84 3.10
CA ASP A 94 10.00 32.72 4.42
C ASP A 94 8.97 31.59 4.49
N LEU A 95 8.14 31.42 3.45
CA LEU A 95 7.21 30.29 3.35
C LEU A 95 7.96 28.95 3.28
N TYR A 96 9.08 28.90 2.55
CA TYR A 96 9.97 27.74 2.54
C TYR A 96 10.56 27.46 3.93
N GLU A 97 10.99 28.51 4.64
CA GLU A 97 11.55 28.38 6.00
C GLU A 97 10.51 27.88 7.00
N ILE A 98 9.26 28.35 6.93
CA ILE A 98 8.14 27.84 7.73
C ILE A 98 7.99 26.31 7.57
N GLU A 99 8.08 25.83 6.32
CA GLU A 99 7.96 24.41 6.03
C GLU A 99 9.18 23.57 6.45
N GLU A 100 10.39 24.12 6.32
CA GLU A 100 11.62 23.53 6.88
C GLU A 100 11.54 23.39 8.40
N MET A 101 11.02 24.41 9.08
CA MET A 101 10.79 24.38 10.52
C MET A 101 9.79 23.30 10.91
N ALA A 102 8.65 23.18 10.21
CA ALA A 102 7.70 22.10 10.40
C ALA A 102 8.33 20.71 10.18
N THR A 103 9.12 20.56 9.11
CA THR A 103 9.88 19.33 8.82
C THR A 103 10.84 18.97 9.96
N ARG A 104 11.56 19.96 10.48
CA ARG A 104 12.49 19.78 11.60
C ARG A 104 11.75 19.36 12.86
N VAL A 105 10.60 19.96 13.16
CA VAL A 105 9.75 19.55 14.30
C VAL A 105 9.30 18.10 14.14
N MET A 106 8.80 17.71 12.97
CA MET A 106 8.38 16.34 12.69
C MET A 106 9.53 15.32 12.83
N LEU A 107 10.73 15.67 12.36
CA LEU A 107 11.93 14.83 12.50
C LEU A 107 12.32 14.65 13.97
N LEU A 108 12.42 15.76 14.73
CA LEU A 108 12.78 15.72 16.14
C LEU A 108 11.74 14.96 16.95
N TYR A 109 10.45 15.20 16.69
CA TYR A 109 9.35 14.46 17.32
C TYR A 109 9.46 12.96 17.05
N SER A 110 9.70 12.56 15.79
CA SER A 110 9.83 11.15 15.43
C SER A 110 10.98 10.48 16.19
N ILE A 111 12.13 11.14 16.30
CA ILE A 111 13.29 10.62 17.06
C ILE A 111 12.96 10.51 18.56
N LEU A 112 12.41 11.56 19.15
CA LEU A 112 12.02 11.59 20.57
C LEU A 112 10.92 10.56 20.88
N HIS A 113 10.00 10.33 19.95
CA HIS A 113 8.93 9.34 20.10
C HIS A 113 9.49 7.92 20.12
N LYS A 114 10.43 7.59 19.23
CA LYS A 114 11.13 6.30 19.25
C LYS A 114 11.83 6.04 20.57
N GLU A 115 12.52 7.05 21.10
CA GLU A 115 13.27 6.91 22.35
C GLU A 115 12.40 6.46 23.52
N LYS A 116 11.12 6.86 23.57
CA LYS A 116 10.19 6.44 24.63
C LYS A 116 10.02 4.92 24.70
N PHE A 117 10.16 4.20 23.60
CA PHE A 117 10.04 2.74 23.55
C PHE A 117 11.33 2.02 23.93
N TRP A 118 12.48 2.65 23.65
CA TRP A 118 13.80 2.02 23.75
C TRP A 118 14.68 2.55 24.90
N LYS A 119 14.14 3.45 25.73
CA LYS A 119 14.88 3.96 26.89
C LYS A 119 15.22 2.81 27.84
N GLY A 120 16.50 2.64 28.11
CA GLY A 120 17.01 1.56 28.97
C GLY A 120 16.91 0.15 28.38
N LYS A 121 16.51 0.01 27.11
CA LYS A 121 16.43 -1.28 26.40
C LYS A 121 17.53 -1.38 25.35
N ASN A 122 17.86 -2.61 24.99
CA ASN A 122 18.66 -2.87 23.79
C ASN A 122 17.75 -2.58 22.58
N PRO A 123 18.04 -1.56 21.75
CA PRO A 123 17.22 -1.24 20.59
C PRO A 123 17.07 -2.43 19.64
N ASP A 124 17.96 -3.41 19.77
CA ASP A 124 18.14 -4.49 18.82
C ASP A 124 17.36 -5.77 19.12
N GLU A 125 16.54 -5.74 20.18
CA GLU A 125 15.51 -6.75 20.45
C GLU A 125 14.25 -6.43 19.60
N HIS A 126 14.30 -6.76 18.31
CA HIS A 126 13.34 -6.27 17.30
C HIS A 126 12.05 -7.08 17.12
N PHE A 127 11.67 -7.93 18.08
CA PHE A 127 10.50 -8.82 17.92
C PHE A 127 9.49 -8.71 19.06
N GLY A 128 9.63 -7.69 19.90
CA GLY A 128 8.73 -7.39 21.01
C GLY A 128 7.65 -6.36 20.65
N PHE A 129 6.65 -6.22 21.53
CA PHE A 129 5.56 -5.27 21.35
C PHE A 129 6.01 -3.80 21.36
N GLU A 130 7.16 -3.49 21.95
CA GLU A 130 7.79 -2.16 21.87
C GLU A 130 8.04 -1.77 20.42
N HIS A 131 8.63 -2.67 19.65
CA HIS A 131 8.94 -2.43 18.24
C HIS A 131 7.66 -2.28 17.41
N PHE A 132 6.69 -3.18 17.59
CA PHE A 132 5.42 -3.10 16.86
C PHE A 132 4.64 -1.83 17.21
N SER A 133 4.67 -1.41 18.48
CA SER A 133 3.99 -0.21 18.96
C SER A 133 4.66 1.07 18.49
N GLU A 134 6.00 1.12 18.50
CA GLU A 134 6.77 2.20 17.88
C GLU A 134 6.46 2.31 16.39
N ALA A 135 6.57 1.20 15.65
CA ALA A 135 6.40 1.19 14.21
C ALA A 135 4.95 1.55 13.80
N LEU A 136 3.94 1.00 14.48
CA LEU A 136 2.53 1.35 14.23
C LEU A 136 2.25 2.83 14.50
N SER A 137 2.77 3.37 15.59
CA SER A 137 2.53 4.77 15.92
C SER A 137 3.23 5.75 14.98
N LEU A 138 4.41 5.39 14.48
CA LEU A 138 5.08 6.18 13.45
C LEU A 138 4.44 6.04 12.07
N GLU A 139 3.93 4.86 11.73
CA GLU A 139 3.15 4.67 10.50
C GLU A 139 1.91 5.55 10.53
N GLU A 140 1.14 5.51 11.64
CA GLU A 140 -0.04 6.36 11.80
C GLU A 140 0.31 7.87 11.82
N LEU A 141 1.51 8.24 12.27
CA LEU A 141 1.96 9.64 12.23
C LEU A 141 2.32 10.09 10.81
N LEU A 142 3.08 9.28 10.08
CA LEU A 142 3.82 9.69 8.87
C LEU A 142 3.16 9.27 7.55
N VAL A 143 2.30 8.25 7.58
CA VAL A 143 1.65 7.66 6.41
C VAL A 143 0.15 7.98 6.44
N ARG A 144 -0.44 8.31 5.29
CA ARG A 144 -1.88 8.66 5.17
C ARG A 144 -2.65 7.74 4.23
N ASN A 145 -2.04 7.36 3.11
CA ASN A 145 -2.71 6.48 2.15
C ASN A 145 -2.46 5.01 2.53
N GLU A 146 -3.53 4.31 2.91
CA GLU A 146 -3.42 2.88 3.17
C GLU A 146 -3.30 2.05 1.88
N THR A 147 -3.71 2.63 0.74
CA THR A 147 -3.72 2.03 -0.59
C THR A 147 -3.87 3.12 -1.68
N PHE A 148 -4.21 2.71 -2.89
CA PHE A 148 -4.58 3.53 -4.03
C PHE A 148 -6.00 4.11 -3.91
N ASP A 149 -6.21 5.35 -4.34
CA ASP A 149 -7.48 6.08 -4.15
C ASP A 149 -8.71 5.29 -4.61
N GLU A 150 -8.69 4.71 -5.82
CA GLU A 150 -9.81 3.92 -6.36
C GLU A 150 -10.11 2.70 -5.48
N HIS A 151 -9.07 2.02 -4.99
CA HIS A 151 -9.24 0.87 -4.10
C HIS A 151 -9.83 1.27 -2.75
N HIS A 152 -9.47 2.45 -2.23
CA HIS A 152 -10.02 2.97 -0.98
C HIS A 152 -11.50 3.35 -1.16
N TRP A 153 -11.85 4.06 -2.22
CA TRP A 153 -13.23 4.45 -2.49
C TRP A 153 -14.16 3.24 -2.71
N ASP A 154 -13.69 2.21 -3.42
CA ASP A 154 -14.40 0.93 -3.54
C ASP A 154 -14.68 0.31 -2.16
N LEU A 155 -13.72 0.37 -1.23
CA LEU A 155 -13.88 -0.15 0.13
C LEU A 155 -14.93 0.64 0.90
N VAL A 156 -14.82 1.97 0.91
CA VAL A 156 -15.73 2.88 1.62
C VAL A 156 -17.15 2.70 1.09
N GLU A 157 -17.33 2.69 -0.24
CA GLU A 157 -18.64 2.45 -0.84
C GLU A 157 -19.19 1.07 -0.44
N GLY A 158 -18.40 0.01 -0.61
CA GLY A 158 -18.82 -1.36 -0.28
C GLY A 158 -19.22 -1.55 1.19
N LEU A 159 -18.53 -0.91 2.13
CA LEU A 159 -18.83 -1.00 3.56
C LEU A 159 -20.07 -0.20 3.98
N TYR A 160 -20.33 0.94 3.35
CA TYR A 160 -21.29 1.93 3.85
C TYR A 160 -22.55 2.10 3.00
N LEU A 161 -22.51 1.77 1.71
CA LEU A 161 -23.68 1.87 0.82
C LEU A 161 -24.91 1.09 1.30
N PRO A 162 -24.82 -0.06 1.99
CA PRO A 162 -26.00 -0.71 2.58
C PRO A 162 -26.74 0.14 3.64
N TYR A 163 -26.14 1.23 4.10
CA TYR A 163 -26.68 2.16 5.08
C TYR A 163 -26.90 3.57 4.51
N ASP A 164 -26.93 3.72 3.19
CA ASP A 164 -26.95 5.02 2.51
C ASP A 164 -28.10 5.94 2.95
N GLU A 165 -29.33 5.42 2.93
CA GLU A 165 -30.52 6.13 3.39
C GLU A 165 -30.42 6.55 4.86
N TYR A 166 -29.82 5.69 5.70
CA TYR A 166 -29.61 6.03 7.11
C TYR A 166 -28.64 7.21 7.26
N PHE A 167 -27.56 7.27 6.47
CA PHE A 167 -26.67 8.41 6.48
C PHE A 167 -27.32 9.66 5.91
N LYS A 168 -28.13 9.53 4.85
CA LYS A 168 -28.91 10.65 4.30
C LYS A 168 -29.86 11.25 5.33
N GLU A 169 -30.53 10.44 6.13
CA GLU A 169 -31.35 10.89 7.26
C GLU A 169 -30.54 11.54 8.38
N GLN A 170 -29.42 10.93 8.78
CA GLN A 170 -28.60 11.41 9.91
C GLN A 170 -27.80 12.67 9.60
N PHE A 171 -27.27 12.79 8.38
CA PHE A 171 -26.33 13.85 8.02
C PHE A 171 -26.88 14.81 6.96
N GLY A 172 -27.93 14.43 6.22
CA GLY A 172 -28.44 15.18 5.07
C GLY A 172 -27.64 14.99 3.78
N PHE A 173 -26.66 14.08 3.78
CA PHE A 173 -25.92 13.60 2.62
C PHE A 173 -25.76 12.08 2.69
N SER A 174 -25.74 11.45 1.52
CA SER A 174 -25.51 10.01 1.29
C SER A 174 -24.00 9.71 1.24
N VAL A 175 -23.65 8.44 1.28
CA VAL A 175 -22.29 7.92 1.05
C VAL A 175 -21.80 8.34 -0.34
N LYS A 176 -22.65 8.20 -1.37
CA LYS A 176 -22.29 8.58 -2.75
C LYS A 176 -22.03 10.07 -2.90
N GLU A 177 -22.89 10.91 -2.33
CA GLU A 177 -22.68 12.37 -2.33
C GLU A 177 -21.41 12.75 -1.55
N ALA A 178 -21.12 12.08 -0.43
CA ALA A 178 -19.91 12.34 0.34
C ALA A 178 -18.63 12.01 -0.44
N ILE A 179 -18.59 10.83 -1.10
CA ILE A 179 -17.47 10.40 -1.94
C ILE A 179 -17.30 11.38 -3.11
N ALA A 180 -18.39 11.72 -3.80
CA ALA A 180 -18.36 12.68 -4.91
C ALA A 180 -17.77 14.03 -4.45
N LEU A 181 -18.24 14.58 -3.33
CA LEU A 181 -17.73 15.85 -2.81
C LEU A 181 -16.25 15.79 -2.39
N CYS A 182 -15.75 14.65 -1.88
CA CYS A 182 -14.32 14.49 -1.62
C CYS A 182 -13.49 14.54 -2.91
N LEU A 183 -13.95 13.87 -3.97
CA LEU A 183 -13.33 13.93 -5.29
C LEU A 183 -13.40 15.33 -5.89
N THR A 184 -14.56 16.01 -5.80
CA THR A 184 -14.73 17.39 -6.28
C THR A 184 -13.78 18.37 -5.57
N ILE A 185 -13.52 18.20 -4.26
CA ILE A 185 -12.55 19.02 -3.53
C ILE A 185 -11.12 18.80 -4.07
N ALA A 186 -10.76 17.54 -4.36
CA ALA A 186 -9.48 17.20 -4.95
C ALA A 186 -9.32 17.81 -6.35
N ASP A 187 -10.35 17.68 -7.19
CA ASP A 187 -10.39 18.23 -8.56
C ASP A 187 -10.33 19.76 -8.55
N TYR A 188 -11.14 20.43 -7.73
CA TYR A 188 -11.09 21.89 -7.56
C TYR A 188 -9.67 22.36 -7.22
N SER A 189 -9.03 21.70 -6.25
CA SER A 189 -7.67 22.05 -5.82
C SER A 189 -6.64 21.82 -6.93
N ALA A 190 -6.80 20.76 -7.72
CA ALA A 190 -5.94 20.44 -8.85
C ALA A 190 -6.09 21.46 -9.99
N ASP A 191 -7.32 21.83 -10.33
CA ASP A 191 -7.65 22.79 -11.37
C ASP A 191 -7.12 24.18 -11.02
N VAL A 192 -7.33 24.66 -9.79
CA VAL A 192 -6.79 25.93 -9.31
C VAL A 192 -5.27 26.01 -9.49
N ILE A 193 -4.53 24.97 -9.10
CA ILE A 193 -3.06 24.94 -9.22
C ILE A 193 -2.64 24.95 -10.70
N LEU A 194 -3.34 24.21 -11.57
CA LEU A 194 -3.04 24.12 -12.99
C LEU A 194 -3.37 25.42 -13.74
N GLU A 195 -4.52 26.02 -13.45
CA GLU A 195 -4.98 27.27 -14.06
C GLU A 195 -4.13 28.45 -13.61
N GLY A 196 -3.82 28.56 -12.31
CA GLY A 196 -2.92 29.58 -11.79
C GLY A 196 -1.56 29.59 -12.51
N GLY A 197 -0.99 28.41 -12.78
CA GLY A 197 0.23 28.29 -13.58
C GLY A 197 0.10 28.83 -15.01
N LYS A 198 -1.03 28.60 -15.68
CA LYS A 198 -1.31 29.09 -17.04
C LYS A 198 -1.53 30.61 -17.04
N GLU A 199 -2.30 31.12 -16.08
CA GLU A 199 -2.57 32.55 -15.91
C GLU A 199 -1.29 33.34 -15.66
N ILE A 200 -0.39 32.83 -14.82
CA ILE A 200 0.93 33.44 -14.57
C ILE A 200 1.71 33.53 -15.88
N HIS A 201 1.78 32.44 -16.66
CA HIS A 201 2.55 32.44 -17.89
C HIS A 201 2.02 33.47 -18.90
N ALA A 202 0.69 33.49 -19.10
CA ALA A 202 0.04 34.46 -19.98
C ALA A 202 0.24 35.92 -19.49
N SER A 203 0.09 36.15 -18.18
CA SER A 203 0.28 37.47 -17.57
C SER A 203 1.73 37.96 -17.69
N VAL A 204 2.71 37.07 -17.52
CA VAL A 204 4.14 37.42 -17.66
C VAL A 204 4.45 37.90 -19.06
N ASP A 205 3.91 37.23 -20.09
CA ASP A 205 4.14 37.63 -21.47
C ASP A 205 3.46 38.97 -21.79
N GLU A 206 2.21 39.18 -21.34
CA GLU A 206 1.53 40.48 -21.54
C GLU A 206 2.25 41.63 -20.82
N LEU A 207 2.58 41.46 -19.54
CA LEU A 207 3.30 42.47 -18.74
C LEU A 207 4.68 42.76 -19.32
N TYR A 208 5.35 41.74 -19.86
CA TYR A 208 6.64 41.90 -20.50
C TYR A 208 6.52 42.71 -21.80
N GLU A 209 5.54 42.40 -22.64
CA GLU A 209 5.29 43.19 -23.87
C GLU A 209 4.98 44.66 -23.55
N ASP A 210 4.19 44.92 -22.50
CA ASP A 210 3.85 46.27 -22.07
C ASP A 210 5.07 47.02 -21.52
N ALA A 211 5.90 46.36 -20.71
CA ALA A 211 7.15 46.92 -20.20
C ALA A 211 8.16 47.24 -21.33
N ILE A 212 8.27 46.37 -22.34
CA ILE A 212 9.12 46.60 -23.52
C ILE A 212 8.57 47.73 -24.40
N ALA A 213 7.24 47.83 -24.55
CA ALA A 213 6.61 48.94 -25.25
C ALA A 213 6.85 50.28 -24.53
N TYR A 214 6.77 50.30 -23.20
CA TYR A 214 7.13 51.47 -22.40
C TYR A 214 8.61 51.83 -22.57
N LYS A 215 9.52 50.86 -22.43
CA LYS A 215 10.97 51.07 -22.53
C LYS A 215 11.41 51.65 -23.88
N TYR A 216 10.97 51.05 -24.98
CA TYR A 216 11.48 51.40 -26.32
C TYR A 216 10.57 52.33 -27.12
N LYS A 217 9.27 52.37 -26.82
CA LYS A 217 8.29 53.17 -27.57
C LYS A 217 7.68 54.30 -26.75
N ASN A 218 8.07 54.47 -25.47
CA ASN A 218 7.45 55.42 -24.53
C ASN A 218 5.91 55.33 -24.50
N ARG A 219 5.36 54.16 -24.79
CA ARG A 219 3.93 53.91 -24.68
C ARG A 219 3.58 53.83 -23.20
N GLU A 220 2.56 54.56 -22.75
CA GLU A 220 2.08 54.39 -21.39
C GLU A 220 1.65 52.93 -21.15
N PRO A 221 2.09 52.31 -20.03
CA PRO A 221 1.70 50.95 -19.72
C PRO A 221 0.18 50.87 -19.52
N LYS A 222 -0.41 49.74 -19.90
CA LYS A 222 -1.84 49.47 -19.70
C LYS A 222 -2.21 49.32 -18.23
N LEU A 223 -1.28 48.86 -17.40
CA LEU A 223 -1.48 48.65 -15.97
C LEU A 223 -0.71 49.70 -15.15
N PRO A 224 -1.20 50.05 -13.95
CA PRO A 224 -0.52 51.01 -13.08
C PRO A 224 0.71 50.36 -12.43
N TYR A 225 1.85 50.42 -13.09
CA TYR A 225 3.14 50.02 -12.49
C TYR A 225 3.61 51.07 -11.48
N PRO A 226 4.24 50.67 -10.36
CA PRO A 226 4.98 51.59 -9.50
C PRO A 226 6.03 52.36 -10.31
N GLN A 227 6.17 53.66 -10.04
CA GLN A 227 7.09 54.52 -10.80
C GLN A 227 8.52 53.98 -10.81
N ASP A 228 8.99 53.47 -9.68
CA ASP A 228 10.33 52.89 -9.53
C ASP A 228 10.55 51.66 -10.45
N PHE A 229 9.50 50.89 -10.72
CA PHE A 229 9.56 49.73 -11.64
C PHE A 229 9.72 50.21 -13.08
N LEU A 230 8.99 51.25 -13.47
CA LEU A 230 9.10 51.87 -14.79
C LEU A 230 10.49 52.49 -15.01
N GLU A 231 11.04 53.15 -14.00
CA GLU A 231 12.41 53.67 -14.03
C GLU A 231 13.46 52.56 -14.13
N PHE A 232 13.25 51.45 -13.41
CA PHE A 232 14.08 50.26 -13.49
C PHE A 232 14.03 49.63 -14.90
N TYR A 233 12.84 49.44 -15.48
CA TYR A 233 12.68 48.85 -16.81
C TYR A 233 13.37 49.66 -17.91
N LYS A 234 13.42 51.00 -17.80
CA LYS A 234 14.17 51.83 -18.76
C LYS A 234 15.67 51.54 -18.78
N LYS A 235 16.24 51.09 -17.66
CA LYS A 235 17.69 50.90 -17.47
C LYS A 235 18.12 49.44 -17.54
N ALA A 236 17.23 48.49 -17.26
CA ALA A 236 17.54 47.06 -17.17
C ALA A 236 17.55 46.37 -18.55
N ASP A 237 18.32 45.29 -18.67
CA ASP A 237 18.29 44.41 -19.86
C ASP A 237 16.93 43.68 -19.97
N ASP A 238 16.50 43.41 -21.21
CA ASP A 238 15.19 42.79 -21.49
C ASP A 238 14.98 41.45 -20.78
N ALA A 239 16.02 40.61 -20.76
CA ALA A 239 15.98 39.33 -20.05
C ALA A 239 15.84 39.50 -18.52
N VAL A 240 16.37 40.59 -17.97
CA VAL A 240 16.22 40.93 -16.54
C VAL A 240 14.79 41.41 -16.27
N ILE A 241 14.22 42.25 -17.13
CA ILE A 241 12.83 42.70 -17.04
C ILE A 241 11.88 41.50 -17.01
N LYS A 242 11.99 40.59 -17.99
CA LYS A 242 11.14 39.38 -18.06
C LYS A 242 11.24 38.55 -16.78
N ARG A 243 12.46 38.39 -16.25
CA ARG A 243 12.71 37.62 -15.03
C ARG A 243 12.10 38.29 -13.79
N GLU A 244 12.17 39.62 -13.65
CA GLU A 244 11.57 40.34 -12.52
C GLU A 244 10.05 40.34 -12.58
N ILE A 245 9.45 40.45 -13.77
CA ILE A 245 8.01 40.30 -13.97
C ILE A 245 7.57 38.88 -13.58
N GLN A 246 8.28 37.86 -14.08
CA GLN A 246 8.02 36.47 -13.72
C GLN A 246 8.08 36.25 -12.19
N ARG A 247 9.08 36.83 -11.52
CA ARG A 247 9.20 36.77 -10.06
C ARG A 247 8.04 37.45 -9.34
N SER A 248 7.65 38.63 -9.78
CA SER A 248 6.54 39.39 -9.19
C SER A 248 5.23 38.63 -9.32
N MET A 249 4.97 38.01 -10.49
CA MET A 249 3.78 37.18 -10.70
C MET A 249 3.79 35.89 -9.88
N MET A 250 4.95 35.25 -9.70
CA MET A 250 5.06 34.09 -8.80
C MET A 250 4.74 34.49 -7.34
N THR A 251 5.21 35.65 -6.88
CA THR A 251 4.88 36.14 -5.53
C THR A 251 3.41 36.49 -5.41
N TYR A 252 2.82 37.16 -6.40
CA TYR A 252 1.39 37.42 -6.43
C TYR A 252 0.60 36.12 -6.27
N GLU A 253 0.96 35.07 -7.02
CA GLU A 253 0.32 33.77 -6.88
C GLU A 253 0.47 33.20 -5.47
N MET A 254 1.68 33.19 -4.91
CA MET A 254 1.93 32.71 -3.55
C MET A 254 1.12 33.45 -2.49
N VAL A 255 0.82 34.74 -2.69
CA VAL A 255 0.02 35.54 -1.74
C VAL A 255 -1.48 35.32 -1.94
N MET A 256 -1.91 35.06 -3.18
CA MET A 256 -3.31 34.82 -3.52
C MET A 256 -3.74 33.37 -3.33
N LEU A 257 -2.79 32.46 -3.14
CA LEU A 257 -3.04 31.02 -3.11
C LEU A 257 -4.02 30.61 -2.01
N GLY A 258 -3.93 31.24 -0.83
CA GLY A 258 -4.91 31.03 0.25
C GLY A 258 -6.34 31.33 -0.16
N HIS A 259 -6.54 32.38 -0.98
CA HIS A 259 -7.86 32.72 -1.52
C HIS A 259 -8.27 31.75 -2.63
N ARG A 260 -7.36 31.43 -3.56
CA ARG A 260 -7.65 30.59 -4.73
C ARG A 260 -7.94 29.13 -4.38
N ILE A 261 -7.11 28.53 -3.53
CA ILE A 261 -7.25 27.11 -3.12
C ILE A 261 -8.39 26.92 -2.12
N SER A 262 -8.70 27.93 -1.31
CA SER A 262 -9.94 27.89 -0.54
C SER A 262 -11.15 27.98 -1.47
N PHE A 263 -12.27 27.40 -1.06
CA PHE A 263 -13.49 27.32 -1.85
C PHE A 263 -14.71 27.63 -1.00
N THR A 264 -15.83 27.92 -1.67
CA THR A 264 -17.15 28.09 -1.09
C THR A 264 -18.05 26.90 -1.42
N VAL A 265 -19.25 26.88 -0.84
CA VAL A 265 -20.27 25.91 -1.22
C VAL A 265 -20.65 26.04 -2.69
N GLN A 266 -20.70 27.28 -3.20
CA GLN A 266 -21.10 27.58 -4.57
C GLN A 266 -20.06 27.07 -5.58
N ASP A 267 -18.77 27.13 -5.24
CA ASP A 267 -17.71 26.61 -6.10
C ASP A 267 -17.88 25.09 -6.31
N LEU A 268 -18.15 24.33 -5.25
CA LEU A 268 -18.42 22.88 -5.36
C LEU A 268 -19.73 22.60 -6.10
N ALA A 269 -20.80 23.37 -5.83
CA ALA A 269 -22.09 23.21 -6.50
C ALA A 269 -22.04 23.51 -8.01
N ALA A 270 -21.04 24.28 -8.46
CA ALA A 270 -20.81 24.56 -9.87
C ALA A 270 -20.13 23.37 -10.60
N MET A 271 -19.38 22.54 -9.88
CA MET A 271 -18.67 21.39 -10.43
C MET A 271 -19.46 20.08 -10.33
N GLU A 272 -20.28 19.93 -9.28
CA GLU A 272 -20.96 18.68 -8.96
C GLU A 272 -22.48 18.94 -8.79
N PRO A 273 -23.37 18.19 -9.47
CA PRO A 273 -24.84 18.35 -9.39
C PRO A 273 -25.46 17.91 -8.04
N ILE A 274 -24.93 18.41 -6.92
CA ILE A 274 -25.44 18.20 -5.56
C ILE A 274 -26.05 19.50 -5.05
N ASN A 275 -27.18 19.39 -4.34
CA ASN A 275 -27.86 20.56 -3.77
C ASN A 275 -26.97 21.31 -2.76
N VAL A 276 -26.93 22.64 -2.86
CA VAL A 276 -26.19 23.56 -1.95
C VAL A 276 -26.38 23.23 -0.47
N ALA A 277 -27.62 22.94 -0.02
CA ALA A 277 -27.89 22.62 1.38
C ALA A 277 -27.28 21.26 1.82
N THR A 278 -27.13 20.31 0.88
CA THR A 278 -26.44 19.03 1.14
C THR A 278 -24.93 19.26 1.26
N ILE A 279 -24.35 20.08 0.38
CA ILE A 279 -22.92 20.46 0.43
C ILE A 279 -22.60 21.20 1.73
N GLU A 280 -23.46 22.14 2.16
CA GLU A 280 -23.31 22.82 3.45
C GLU A 280 -23.27 21.85 4.62
N LYS A 281 -24.19 20.87 4.67
CA LYS A 281 -24.21 19.87 5.74
C LYS A 281 -22.95 19.01 5.74
N PHE A 282 -22.49 18.60 4.57
CA PHE A 282 -21.22 17.88 4.40
C PHE A 282 -20.04 18.67 4.96
N LEU A 283 -19.84 19.91 4.48
CA LEU A 283 -18.74 20.76 4.92
C LEU A 283 -18.84 21.12 6.41
N ASN A 284 -20.04 21.37 6.94
CA ASN A 284 -20.25 21.64 8.37
C ASN A 284 -19.82 20.44 9.24
N ARG A 285 -20.09 19.21 8.77
CA ARG A 285 -19.71 17.98 9.47
C ARG A 285 -18.19 17.78 9.47
N LEU A 286 -17.54 17.99 8.33
CA LEU A 286 -16.11 17.72 8.13
C LEU A 286 -15.19 18.90 8.46
N SER A 287 -15.70 20.09 8.81
CA SER A 287 -14.86 21.28 9.03
C SER A 287 -14.59 21.65 10.48
N ILE A 288 -13.39 22.16 10.77
CA ILE A 288 -13.00 22.80 12.04
C ILE A 288 -12.87 24.31 11.81
N GLY A 289 -13.37 25.12 12.75
CA GLY A 289 -13.15 26.57 12.74
C GLY A 289 -11.90 26.97 13.54
N PHE A 290 -11.38 28.17 13.29
CA PHE A 290 -10.29 28.75 14.08
C PHE A 290 -10.66 28.89 15.56
N GLY A 291 -9.72 28.57 16.46
CA GLY A 291 -9.98 28.40 17.89
C GLY A 291 -10.72 27.10 18.25
N GLY A 292 -10.93 26.21 17.29
CA GLY A 292 -11.67 24.94 17.45
C GLY A 292 -10.82 23.76 17.91
N ILE A 293 -9.54 23.97 18.24
CA ILE A 293 -8.64 22.95 18.80
C ILE A 293 -8.10 23.40 20.16
N ASN A 294 -7.38 22.50 20.84
CA ASN A 294 -6.75 22.82 22.12
C ASN A 294 -5.76 24.00 21.95
N PRO A 295 -5.93 25.12 22.71
CA PRO A 295 -4.99 26.24 22.64
C PRO A 295 -3.57 25.88 23.10
N ASP A 296 -3.40 24.80 23.86
CA ASP A 296 -2.09 24.31 24.30
C ASP A 296 -1.42 23.37 23.28
N PHE A 297 -2.03 23.15 22.11
CA PHE A 297 -1.41 22.38 21.03
C PHE A 297 -0.06 23.01 20.64
N SER A 298 0.96 22.17 20.47
CA SER A 298 2.33 22.62 20.21
C SER A 298 3.12 21.55 19.46
N ALA A 299 3.43 20.43 20.11
CA ALA A 299 4.11 19.30 19.45
C ALA A 299 3.13 18.49 18.58
N PRO A 300 3.63 17.78 17.55
CA PRO A 300 2.81 16.86 16.77
C PRO A 300 2.07 15.81 17.62
N GLU A 301 0.87 15.44 17.20
CA GLU A 301 0.07 14.38 17.82
C GLU A 301 -0.24 13.30 16.77
N ILE A 302 -0.09 12.02 17.14
CA ILE A 302 -0.37 10.88 16.25
C ILE A 302 -1.85 10.87 15.83
N MET A 303 -2.73 11.15 16.78
CA MET A 303 -4.15 11.33 16.56
C MET A 303 -4.46 12.80 16.81
N HIS A 304 -4.95 13.50 15.78
CA HIS A 304 -5.21 14.93 15.84
C HIS A 304 -6.57 15.27 15.22
N PRO A 305 -7.17 16.42 15.54
CA PRO A 305 -8.55 16.76 15.14
C PRO A 305 -8.83 16.71 13.63
N LEU A 306 -7.84 17.05 12.78
CA LEU A 306 -8.00 16.99 11.33
C LEU A 306 -8.25 15.57 10.79
N LYS A 307 -7.91 14.51 11.53
CA LYS A 307 -8.22 13.12 11.14
C LYS A 307 -9.71 12.79 11.20
N ASP A 308 -10.48 13.53 11.99
CA ASP A 308 -11.94 13.38 12.08
C ASP A 308 -12.67 14.47 11.29
N ARG A 309 -12.06 15.66 11.16
CA ARG A 309 -12.65 16.84 10.50
C ARG A 309 -11.56 17.52 9.65
N PRO A 310 -11.33 17.03 8.42
CA PRO A 310 -10.16 17.38 7.61
C PRO A 310 -10.28 18.71 6.89
N VAL A 311 -11.39 19.43 7.01
CA VAL A 311 -11.59 20.72 6.35
C VAL A 311 -11.44 21.84 7.38
N ILE A 312 -10.92 22.99 6.98
CA ILE A 312 -10.84 24.18 7.82
C ILE A 312 -11.82 25.22 7.28
N ARG A 313 -12.61 25.84 8.16
CA ARG A 313 -13.63 26.83 7.79
C ARG A 313 -13.37 28.20 8.42
N HIS A 314 -13.51 29.24 7.60
CA HIS A 314 -13.58 30.62 8.06
C HIS A 314 -14.44 31.46 7.11
N GLU A 315 -15.37 32.25 7.67
CA GLU A 315 -16.23 33.20 6.93
C GLU A 315 -16.83 32.66 5.62
N GLY A 316 -17.38 31.44 5.66
CA GLY A 316 -18.02 30.80 4.49
C GLY A 316 -17.06 30.21 3.45
N ARG A 317 -15.75 30.32 3.67
CA ARG A 317 -14.72 29.64 2.88
C ARG A 317 -14.14 28.43 3.61
N TYR A 318 -13.64 27.50 2.83
CA TYR A 318 -13.15 26.20 3.26
C TYR A 318 -11.81 25.90 2.62
N ILE A 319 -10.90 25.24 3.32
CA ILE A 319 -9.64 24.73 2.77
C ILE A 319 -9.34 23.33 3.33
N CYS A 320 -8.89 22.43 2.48
CA CYS A 320 -8.45 21.08 2.89
C CYS A 320 -6.92 21.01 2.86
N PRO A 321 -6.22 20.93 4.01
CA PRO A 321 -4.77 20.89 4.07
C PRO A 321 -4.18 19.55 3.58
N SER A 322 -4.98 18.48 3.57
CA SER A 322 -4.54 17.13 3.20
C SER A 322 -5.71 16.37 2.60
N LEU A 323 -5.67 16.13 1.27
CA LEU A 323 -6.73 15.42 0.56
C LEU A 323 -6.88 13.97 1.06
N SER A 324 -5.77 13.34 1.46
CA SER A 324 -5.71 12.01 2.07
C SER A 324 -6.28 11.92 3.49
N LEU A 325 -6.83 13.02 4.04
CA LEU A 325 -7.63 12.95 5.26
C LEU A 325 -9.13 12.95 4.98
N LEU A 326 -9.57 13.28 3.76
CA LEU A 326 -10.98 13.26 3.37
C LEU A 326 -11.53 11.84 3.46
N ASP A 327 -10.87 10.92 2.77
CA ASP A 327 -11.15 9.49 2.76
C ASP A 327 -11.02 8.85 4.17
N TYR A 328 -9.91 9.12 4.85
CA TYR A 328 -9.67 8.65 6.23
C TYR A 328 -10.79 9.09 7.19
N SER A 329 -11.22 10.35 7.10
CA SER A 329 -12.27 10.89 7.97
C SER A 329 -13.65 10.31 7.66
N LEU A 330 -13.95 10.01 6.38
CA LEU A 330 -15.24 9.45 5.98
C LEU A 330 -15.45 8.04 6.53
N ASP A 331 -14.47 7.15 6.40
CA ASP A 331 -14.51 5.81 7.00
C ASP A 331 -14.78 5.90 8.51
N ARG A 332 -14.09 6.82 9.20
CA ARG A 332 -14.30 7.05 10.64
C ARG A 332 -15.69 7.56 10.98
N ILE A 333 -16.17 8.60 10.31
CA ILE A 333 -17.48 9.20 10.57
C ILE A 333 -18.59 8.17 10.36
N PHE A 334 -18.56 7.42 9.27
CA PHE A 334 -19.56 6.41 8.97
C PHE A 334 -19.50 5.24 9.95
N ALA A 335 -18.30 4.67 10.17
CA ALA A 335 -18.11 3.58 11.11
C ALA A 335 -18.57 3.95 12.52
N GLU A 336 -18.13 5.08 13.06
CA GLU A 336 -18.48 5.50 14.41
C GLU A 336 -19.98 5.72 14.58
N THR A 337 -20.63 6.26 13.56
CA THR A 337 -22.07 6.55 13.61
C THR A 337 -22.88 5.26 13.65
N LEU A 338 -22.51 4.26 12.84
CA LEU A 338 -23.12 2.94 12.90
C LEU A 338 -22.81 2.20 14.21
N LEU A 339 -21.60 2.38 14.76
CA LEU A 339 -21.21 1.78 16.03
C LEU A 339 -21.89 2.45 17.23
N LYS A 340 -22.22 3.74 17.16
CA LYS A 340 -22.93 4.46 18.23
C LYS A 340 -24.42 4.09 18.29
N ASP A 341 -25.05 3.80 17.15
CA ASP A 341 -26.44 3.32 17.10
C ASP A 341 -26.54 1.84 17.50
N SER A 342 -27.27 1.53 18.58
CA SER A 342 -27.39 0.16 19.10
C SER A 342 -28.11 -0.80 18.15
N LYS A 343 -29.07 -0.34 17.35
CA LYS A 343 -29.81 -1.16 16.38
C LYS A 343 -28.96 -1.47 15.14
N LYS A 344 -28.11 -0.53 14.72
CA LYS A 344 -27.25 -0.68 13.54
C LYS A 344 -25.94 -1.40 13.87
N ARG A 345 -25.38 -1.21 15.07
CA ARG A 345 -24.08 -1.73 15.50
C ARG A 345 -23.84 -3.20 15.15
N GLU A 346 -24.73 -4.09 15.59
CA GLU A 346 -24.52 -5.54 15.41
C GLU A 346 -24.69 -5.96 13.94
N LYS A 347 -25.63 -5.34 13.22
CA LYS A 347 -25.76 -5.54 11.76
C LYS A 347 -24.50 -5.10 11.03
N TYR A 348 -23.94 -3.95 11.41
CA TYR A 348 -22.73 -3.41 10.80
C TYR A 348 -21.50 -4.27 11.10
N LYS A 349 -21.31 -4.73 12.33
CA LYS A 349 -20.21 -5.67 12.66
C LYS A 349 -20.28 -6.95 11.83
N SER A 350 -21.48 -7.54 11.72
CA SER A 350 -21.72 -8.72 10.90
C SER A 350 -21.42 -8.43 9.42
N TRP A 351 -21.95 -7.33 8.88
CA TRP A 351 -21.72 -6.92 7.50
C TRP A 351 -20.25 -6.69 7.19
N ARG A 352 -19.50 -6.01 8.07
CA ARG A 352 -18.05 -5.79 7.88
C ARG A 352 -17.29 -7.09 7.71
N HIS A 353 -17.62 -8.11 8.52
CA HIS A 353 -16.98 -9.42 8.41
C HIS A 353 -17.40 -10.14 7.13
N GLU A 354 -18.69 -10.12 6.79
CA GLU A 354 -19.20 -10.70 5.53
C GLU A 354 -18.55 -10.05 4.30
N TYR A 355 -18.47 -8.73 4.27
CA TYR A 355 -17.82 -7.97 3.21
C TYR A 355 -16.33 -8.31 3.09
N LEU A 356 -15.60 -8.34 4.21
CA LEU A 356 -14.19 -8.74 4.23
C LEU A 356 -13.99 -10.12 3.60
N MET A 357 -14.80 -11.09 4.01
CA MET A 357 -14.70 -12.46 3.51
C MET A 357 -15.12 -12.54 2.04
N ALA A 358 -16.23 -11.92 1.64
CA ALA A 358 -16.70 -11.94 0.26
C ALA A 358 -15.65 -11.36 -0.70
N THR A 359 -15.16 -10.15 -0.43
CA THR A 359 -14.20 -9.45 -1.28
C THR A 359 -12.82 -10.13 -1.29
N GLY A 360 -12.34 -10.57 -0.13
CA GLY A 360 -11.05 -11.26 -0.05
C GLY A 360 -11.04 -12.60 -0.76
N ILE A 361 -12.12 -13.37 -0.65
CA ILE A 361 -12.30 -14.58 -1.45
C ILE A 361 -12.34 -14.25 -2.93
N GLU A 362 -13.11 -13.24 -3.34
CA GLU A 362 -13.24 -12.90 -4.76
C GLU A 362 -11.87 -12.61 -5.38
N CYS A 363 -11.00 -11.88 -4.65
CA CYS A 363 -9.61 -11.64 -5.05
C CYS A 363 -8.84 -12.96 -5.26
N LEU A 364 -8.92 -13.87 -4.29
CA LEU A 364 -8.24 -15.17 -4.37
C LEU A 364 -8.80 -16.06 -5.49
N GLN A 365 -10.12 -16.05 -5.72
CA GLN A 365 -10.77 -16.84 -6.77
C GLN A 365 -10.34 -16.39 -8.17
N LYS A 366 -10.21 -15.07 -8.40
CA LYS A 366 -9.74 -14.52 -9.68
C LYS A 366 -8.37 -15.08 -10.10
N VAL A 367 -7.50 -15.34 -9.12
CA VAL A 367 -6.15 -15.87 -9.36
C VAL A 367 -6.12 -17.40 -9.34
N LEU A 368 -6.62 -18.02 -8.27
CA LEU A 368 -6.49 -19.46 -8.05
C LEU A 368 -7.33 -20.27 -9.02
N LYS A 369 -8.51 -19.77 -9.44
CA LYS A 369 -9.46 -20.49 -10.29
C LYS A 369 -9.76 -21.92 -9.79
N ALA A 370 -9.76 -22.07 -8.46
CA ALA A 370 -9.96 -23.34 -7.79
C ALA A 370 -11.39 -23.87 -7.99
N LYS A 371 -11.54 -25.20 -7.98
CA LYS A 371 -12.85 -25.87 -8.09
C LYS A 371 -13.54 -26.04 -6.74
N ILE A 372 -12.76 -26.14 -5.67
CA ILE A 372 -13.24 -26.33 -4.30
C ILE A 372 -13.08 -25.01 -3.58
N TYR A 373 -14.21 -24.41 -3.23
CA TYR A 373 -14.29 -23.21 -2.43
C TYR A 373 -15.49 -23.34 -1.49
N HIS A 374 -15.23 -23.12 -0.20
CA HIS A 374 -16.24 -23.13 0.83
C HIS A 374 -16.04 -21.94 1.77
N THR A 375 -17.13 -21.39 2.27
CA THR A 375 -17.14 -20.40 3.36
C THR A 375 -18.12 -20.78 4.44
N ASN A 376 -17.90 -20.25 5.63
CA ASN A 376 -18.75 -20.44 6.80
C ASN A 376 -18.97 -21.93 7.08
N LEU A 377 -17.87 -22.68 7.21
CA LEU A 377 -17.91 -24.11 7.51
C LEU A 377 -17.88 -24.33 9.02
N VAL A 378 -18.77 -25.19 9.50
CA VAL A 378 -18.84 -25.61 10.91
C VAL A 378 -18.53 -27.09 11.02
N TYR A 379 -17.72 -27.47 12.00
CA TYR A 379 -17.33 -28.86 12.26
C TYR A 379 -17.25 -29.15 13.76
N ASP A 380 -17.09 -30.42 14.11
CA ASP A 380 -16.90 -30.82 15.50
C ASP A 380 -15.55 -30.31 16.03
N GLY A 381 -15.60 -29.19 16.74
CA GLY A 381 -14.43 -28.49 17.28
C GLY A 381 -14.28 -27.03 16.86
N GLY A 382 -15.14 -26.49 15.99
CA GLY A 382 -15.14 -25.06 15.67
C GLY A 382 -15.82 -24.68 14.36
N GLU A 383 -15.48 -23.47 13.93
CA GLU A 383 -15.88 -22.89 12.65
C GLU A 383 -14.63 -22.49 11.85
N MET A 384 -14.80 -22.32 10.55
CA MET A 384 -13.79 -21.90 9.60
C MET A 384 -14.42 -20.94 8.59
N ASP A 385 -13.88 -19.72 8.49
CA ASP A 385 -14.49 -18.67 7.68
C ASP A 385 -14.38 -18.99 6.19
N GLY A 386 -13.23 -19.47 5.73
CA GLY A 386 -12.98 -19.80 4.32
C GLY A 386 -11.99 -20.96 4.10
N TYR A 387 -12.24 -21.73 3.06
CA TYR A 387 -11.39 -22.84 2.60
C TYR A 387 -11.32 -22.89 1.08
N ILE A 388 -10.10 -22.96 0.55
CA ILE A 388 -9.83 -23.16 -0.89
C ILE A 388 -8.86 -24.32 -1.05
N GLU A 389 -9.19 -25.28 -1.91
CA GLU A 389 -8.28 -26.37 -2.28
C GLU A 389 -7.98 -26.35 -3.78
N ILE A 390 -6.69 -26.44 -4.11
CA ILE A 390 -6.20 -26.55 -5.48
C ILE A 390 -4.97 -27.45 -5.55
N ASP A 391 -5.09 -28.55 -6.29
CA ASP A 391 -3.98 -29.47 -6.57
C ASP A 391 -3.17 -29.91 -5.31
N GLY A 392 -3.89 -30.33 -4.26
CA GLY A 392 -3.28 -30.72 -2.97
C GLY A 392 -2.71 -29.55 -2.15
N ASN A 393 -2.90 -28.30 -2.57
CA ASN A 393 -2.61 -27.11 -1.77
C ASN A 393 -3.92 -26.59 -1.17
N ALA A 394 -3.93 -26.30 0.12
CA ALA A 394 -5.10 -25.82 0.84
C ALA A 394 -4.84 -24.46 1.49
N LEU A 395 -5.76 -23.50 1.32
CA LEU A 395 -5.76 -22.22 2.03
C LEU A 395 -6.85 -22.28 3.10
N PHE A 396 -6.46 -22.07 4.36
CA PHE A 396 -7.35 -21.89 5.50
C PHE A 396 -7.42 -20.39 5.79
N ILE A 397 -8.59 -19.80 5.63
CA ILE A 397 -8.77 -18.34 5.61
C ILE A 397 -9.65 -17.94 6.77
N GLU A 398 -9.15 -17.05 7.61
CA GLU A 398 -9.85 -16.51 8.77
C GLU A 398 -9.87 -14.99 8.70
N GLY A 399 -11.07 -14.41 8.76
CA GLY A 399 -11.31 -12.99 8.58
C GLY A 399 -11.48 -12.25 9.90
N LYS A 400 -10.72 -11.17 10.12
CA LYS A 400 -10.86 -10.30 11.28
C LYS A 400 -11.10 -8.86 10.85
N SER A 401 -12.33 -8.37 11.06
CA SER A 401 -12.78 -7.03 10.68
C SER A 401 -12.65 -5.98 11.81
N HIS A 402 -11.95 -6.34 12.90
CA HIS A 402 -11.67 -5.48 14.04
C HIS A 402 -10.89 -4.23 13.62
N ARG A 403 -11.23 -3.09 14.23
CA ARG A 403 -10.46 -1.86 14.05
C ARG A 403 -9.37 -1.75 15.11
N ILE A 404 -8.19 -1.31 14.72
CA ILE A 404 -7.14 -0.92 15.66
C ILE A 404 -7.57 0.41 16.29
N THR A 405 -7.70 0.40 17.60
CA THR A 405 -8.13 1.61 18.32
C THR A 405 -7.07 2.71 18.26
N ASP A 406 -7.51 3.96 18.22
CA ASP A 406 -6.66 5.17 18.32
C ASP A 406 -5.63 5.10 19.44
N ARG A 407 -5.97 4.46 20.58
CA ARG A 407 -5.03 4.24 21.69
C ARG A 407 -3.88 3.29 21.32
N ALA A 408 -4.14 2.20 20.59
CA ALA A 408 -3.06 1.32 20.10
C ALA A 408 -2.22 2.03 19.04
N LYS A 409 -2.88 2.73 18.10
CA LYS A 409 -2.23 3.57 17.10
C LYS A 409 -1.35 4.66 17.74
N GLY A 410 -1.77 5.23 18.86
CA GLY A 410 -1.01 6.19 19.66
C GLY A 410 0.21 5.61 20.39
N GLY A 411 0.49 4.30 20.26
CA GLY A 411 1.67 3.67 20.85
C GLY A 411 1.47 3.07 22.24
N TYR A 412 0.23 2.81 22.67
CA TYR A 412 -0.02 2.11 23.94
C TYR A 412 0.14 0.60 23.78
N ILE A 413 1.30 0.09 24.20
CA ILE A 413 1.73 -1.33 24.09
C ILE A 413 0.65 -2.33 24.53
N ALA A 414 0.12 -2.22 25.76
CA ALA A 414 -0.87 -3.17 26.28
C ALA A 414 -2.16 -3.23 25.44
N ARG A 415 -2.53 -2.11 24.80
CA ARG A 415 -3.69 -2.07 23.91
C ARG A 415 -3.37 -2.73 22.57
N LEU A 416 -2.15 -2.54 22.05
CA LEU A 416 -1.69 -3.22 20.85
C LEU A 416 -1.63 -4.73 21.05
N GLU A 417 -1.10 -5.20 22.17
CA GLU A 417 -1.06 -6.61 22.55
C GLU A 417 -2.46 -7.25 22.50
N THR A 418 -3.47 -6.59 23.10
CA THR A 418 -4.86 -7.05 23.01
C THR A 418 -5.35 -7.21 21.57
N HIS A 419 -4.98 -6.30 20.66
CA HIS A 419 -5.37 -6.39 19.25
C HIS A 419 -4.62 -7.50 18.51
N VAL A 420 -3.33 -7.70 18.81
CA VAL A 420 -2.56 -8.81 18.25
C VAL A 420 -3.14 -10.16 18.66
N ASP A 421 -3.56 -10.30 19.92
CA ASP A 421 -4.23 -11.51 20.40
C ASP A 421 -5.55 -11.75 19.67
N GLN A 422 -6.40 -10.73 19.57
CA GLN A 422 -7.73 -10.81 18.99
C GLN A 422 -7.73 -11.00 17.47
N ILE A 423 -6.69 -10.52 16.79
CA ILE A 423 -6.61 -10.52 15.33
C ILE A 423 -5.67 -11.62 14.86
N VAL A 424 -4.39 -11.56 15.23
CA VAL A 424 -3.34 -12.42 14.68
C VAL A 424 -3.35 -13.80 15.32
N LEU A 425 -3.35 -13.87 16.66
CA LEU A 425 -3.29 -15.16 17.36
C LEU A 425 -4.60 -15.93 17.26
N ALA A 426 -5.74 -15.25 17.41
CA ALA A 426 -7.05 -15.86 17.30
C ALA A 426 -7.30 -16.47 15.91
N SER A 427 -7.02 -15.71 14.83
CA SER A 427 -7.19 -16.20 13.45
C SER A 427 -6.28 -17.38 13.14
N HIS A 428 -5.00 -17.29 13.51
CA HIS A 428 -4.04 -18.37 13.29
C HIS A 428 -4.44 -19.64 14.06
N SER A 429 -4.87 -19.49 15.31
CA SER A 429 -5.35 -20.61 16.13
C SER A 429 -6.59 -21.28 15.56
N GLN A 430 -7.56 -20.51 15.06
CA GLN A 430 -8.76 -21.03 14.38
C GLN A 430 -8.39 -21.81 13.12
N ALA A 431 -7.61 -21.22 12.23
CA ALA A 431 -7.14 -21.87 11.00
C ALA A 431 -6.36 -23.16 11.29
N ARG A 432 -5.49 -23.15 12.31
CA ARG A 432 -4.72 -24.33 12.74
C ARG A 432 -5.60 -25.44 13.32
N LYS A 433 -6.66 -25.10 14.06
CA LYS A 433 -7.64 -26.10 14.55
C LYS A 433 -8.38 -26.75 13.38
N ALA A 434 -8.82 -25.96 12.40
CA ALA A 434 -9.48 -26.48 11.20
C ALA A 434 -8.55 -27.39 10.39
N TYR A 435 -7.30 -26.97 10.20
CA TYR A 435 -6.27 -27.81 9.58
C TYR A 435 -6.09 -29.14 10.33
N LYS A 436 -5.92 -29.12 11.65
CA LYS A 436 -5.78 -30.35 12.46
C LYS A 436 -7.02 -31.26 12.37
N TYR A 437 -8.21 -30.68 12.26
CA TYR A 437 -9.44 -31.44 12.11
C TYR A 437 -9.50 -32.17 10.75
N LEU A 438 -9.03 -31.52 9.68
CA LEU A 438 -9.10 -32.02 8.31
C LEU A 438 -7.93 -32.94 7.93
N PHE A 439 -6.71 -32.57 8.30
CA PHE A 439 -5.47 -33.17 7.79
C PHE A 439 -5.43 -34.69 7.99
N GLY A 440 -5.14 -35.41 6.90
CA GLY A 440 -5.01 -36.88 6.90
C GLY A 440 -6.34 -37.66 6.89
N LYS A 441 -7.50 -37.01 7.07
CA LYS A 441 -8.80 -37.67 7.00
C LYS A 441 -9.30 -37.72 5.56
N SER A 442 -9.67 -38.90 5.07
CA SER A 442 -10.23 -39.07 3.71
C SER A 442 -11.67 -38.56 3.56
N ALA A 443 -12.38 -38.37 4.67
CA ALA A 443 -13.74 -37.84 4.71
C ALA A 443 -13.98 -37.09 6.03
N ALA A 444 -13.61 -35.81 6.08
CA ALA A 444 -13.94 -34.92 7.19
C ALA A 444 -15.30 -34.25 6.95
N GLU A 445 -16.17 -34.24 7.96
CA GLU A 445 -17.53 -33.72 7.83
C GLU A 445 -17.66 -32.29 8.34
N PHE A 446 -18.24 -31.43 7.50
CA PHE A 446 -18.55 -30.05 7.81
C PHE A 446 -20.02 -29.76 7.50
N ARG A 447 -20.51 -28.61 7.96
CA ARG A 447 -21.80 -28.02 7.56
C ARG A 447 -21.56 -26.61 7.05
N ASP A 448 -22.20 -26.25 5.94
CA ASP A 448 -22.20 -24.86 5.46
C ASP A 448 -23.17 -23.98 6.27
N LYS A 449 -23.22 -22.68 5.94
CA LYS A 449 -24.15 -21.71 6.55
C LYS A 449 -25.63 -22.09 6.48
N ASN A 450 -26.02 -22.98 5.57
CA ASN A 450 -27.39 -23.47 5.42
C ASN A 450 -27.62 -24.82 6.12
N GLY A 451 -26.62 -25.32 6.86
CA GLY A 451 -26.65 -26.61 7.53
C GLY A 451 -26.42 -27.82 6.61
N LYS A 452 -26.12 -27.60 5.32
CA LYS A 452 -25.89 -28.66 4.35
C LYS A 452 -24.54 -29.33 4.63
N LYS A 453 -24.54 -30.67 4.63
CA LYS A 453 -23.33 -31.47 4.81
C LYS A 453 -22.34 -31.21 3.65
N VAL A 454 -21.10 -30.90 4.02
CA VAL A 454 -19.94 -30.79 3.13
C VAL A 454 -18.92 -31.82 3.60
N VAL A 455 -18.37 -32.62 2.68
CA VAL A 455 -17.34 -33.61 3.01
C VAL A 455 -16.07 -33.26 2.25
N LEU A 456 -14.97 -33.09 2.99
CA LEU A 456 -13.66 -32.73 2.45
C LEU A 456 -12.67 -33.89 2.65
N ASP A 457 -11.79 -34.10 1.67
CA ASP A 457 -10.75 -35.12 1.69
C ASP A 457 -9.40 -34.48 2.05
N GLY A 458 -9.11 -34.41 3.35
CA GLY A 458 -7.85 -33.89 3.87
C GLY A 458 -6.65 -34.83 3.69
N SER A 459 -6.83 -36.05 3.18
CA SER A 459 -5.71 -36.96 2.89
C SER A 459 -4.92 -36.54 1.66
N ARG A 460 -5.48 -35.67 0.82
CA ARG A 460 -4.85 -35.14 -0.40
C ARG A 460 -4.04 -33.86 -0.17
N ILE A 461 -4.17 -33.25 1.00
CA ILE A 461 -3.48 -32.01 1.34
C ILE A 461 -1.98 -32.29 1.49
N LYS A 462 -1.19 -31.71 0.62
CA LYS A 462 0.28 -31.72 0.62
C LYS A 462 0.87 -30.49 1.28
N LYS A 463 0.24 -29.33 1.10
CA LYS A 463 0.67 -28.05 1.66
C LYS A 463 -0.54 -27.26 2.15
N ALA A 464 -0.41 -26.63 3.30
CA ALA A 464 -1.41 -25.75 3.87
C ALA A 464 -0.86 -24.31 3.99
N PHE A 465 -1.73 -23.33 3.77
CA PHE A 465 -1.45 -21.91 3.95
C PHE A 465 -2.48 -21.33 4.91
N PHE A 466 -2.04 -20.53 5.88
CA PHE A 466 -2.86 -19.97 6.94
C PHE A 466 -3.03 -18.48 6.68
N VAL A 467 -4.17 -18.06 6.18
CA VAL A 467 -4.45 -16.67 5.79
C VAL A 467 -5.20 -15.98 6.90
N CYS A 468 -4.57 -14.99 7.54
CA CYS A 468 -5.22 -14.06 8.45
C CYS A 468 -5.57 -12.80 7.66
N LEU A 469 -6.82 -12.70 7.22
CA LEU A 469 -7.31 -11.61 6.40
C LEU A 469 -7.91 -10.49 7.28
N THR A 470 -7.51 -9.24 7.06
CA THR A 470 -8.01 -8.07 7.80
C THR A 470 -8.58 -6.98 6.90
N LEU A 471 -9.49 -6.15 7.43
CA LEU A 471 -9.90 -4.92 6.74
C LEU A 471 -8.86 -3.82 6.91
N GLU A 472 -8.44 -3.58 8.15
CA GLU A 472 -7.47 -2.55 8.48
C GLU A 472 -6.04 -3.07 8.31
N THR A 473 -5.13 -2.18 7.92
CA THR A 473 -3.71 -2.50 7.81
C THR A 473 -3.12 -2.87 9.18
N MET A 474 -2.33 -3.95 9.19
CA MET A 474 -1.43 -4.30 10.30
C MET A 474 0.01 -4.38 9.79
N ARG A 475 0.36 -3.55 8.80
CA ARG A 475 1.65 -3.57 8.09
C ARG A 475 2.86 -3.72 9.01
N PRO A 476 3.05 -2.93 10.09
CA PRO A 476 4.21 -3.06 10.97
C PRO A 476 4.34 -4.43 11.62
N ILE A 477 3.22 -5.11 11.87
CA ILE A 477 3.20 -6.44 12.46
C ILE A 477 3.40 -7.48 11.37
N ALA A 478 2.69 -7.37 10.25
CA ALA A 478 2.76 -8.31 9.13
C ALA A 478 4.18 -8.44 8.53
N THR A 479 4.92 -7.34 8.47
CA THR A 479 6.26 -7.26 7.86
C THR A 479 7.39 -7.60 8.83
N ASN A 480 7.14 -7.54 10.15
CA ASN A 480 8.14 -7.81 11.18
C ASN A 480 7.87 -9.08 12.00
N LEU A 481 6.71 -9.74 11.84
CA LEU A 481 6.47 -11.09 12.34
C LEU A 481 7.48 -12.06 11.73
N LYS A 482 8.16 -12.89 12.53
CA LYS A 482 9.15 -13.87 12.06
C LYS A 482 8.75 -15.29 12.41
N VAL A 483 9.26 -16.27 11.65
CA VAL A 483 9.14 -17.68 12.03
C VAL A 483 9.81 -17.89 13.39
N GLY A 484 9.11 -18.53 14.32
CA GLY A 484 9.56 -18.70 15.71
C GLY A 484 9.47 -17.45 16.59
N SER A 485 8.74 -16.41 16.16
CA SER A 485 8.47 -15.23 16.98
C SER A 485 7.86 -15.60 18.33
N PRO A 486 8.22 -14.92 19.44
CA PRO A 486 7.63 -15.18 20.76
C PRO A 486 6.15 -14.79 20.85
N LEU A 487 5.61 -14.06 19.87
CA LEU A 487 4.20 -13.67 19.85
C LEU A 487 3.25 -14.87 19.72
N GLY A 488 3.69 -15.97 19.13
CA GLY A 488 2.85 -17.15 18.92
C GLY A 488 3.61 -18.35 18.39
N GLU A 489 2.96 -19.51 18.37
CA GLU A 489 3.55 -20.75 17.84
C GLU A 489 3.59 -20.75 16.29
N PHE A 490 4.37 -19.85 15.70
CA PHE A 490 4.49 -19.71 14.25
C PHE A 490 5.66 -20.55 13.70
N GLY A 491 5.40 -21.84 13.47
CA GLY A 491 6.32 -22.71 12.72
C GLY A 491 6.30 -22.40 11.22
N LEU A 492 7.37 -22.76 10.50
CA LEU A 492 7.52 -22.50 9.05
C LEU A 492 6.32 -23.02 8.23
N GLU A 493 5.87 -24.25 8.53
CA GLU A 493 4.76 -24.90 7.84
C GLU A 493 3.38 -24.34 8.20
N THR A 494 3.31 -23.57 9.29
CA THR A 494 2.07 -22.96 9.77
C THR A 494 2.17 -21.43 9.81
N PHE A 495 3.15 -20.83 9.16
CA PHE A 495 3.40 -19.40 9.30
C PHE A 495 2.20 -18.60 8.74
N PRO A 496 1.64 -17.64 9.50
CA PRO A 496 0.47 -16.91 9.04
C PRO A 496 0.84 -15.92 7.94
N TRP A 497 0.01 -15.87 6.91
CA TRP A 497 -0.06 -14.75 6.00
C TRP A 497 -1.05 -13.73 6.55
N LEU A 498 -0.54 -12.82 7.39
CA LEU A 498 -1.29 -11.64 7.84
C LEU A 498 -1.33 -10.63 6.69
N ILE A 499 -2.52 -10.40 6.13
CA ILE A 499 -2.69 -9.51 4.98
C ILE A 499 -3.99 -8.71 5.08
N CYS A 500 -3.92 -7.41 4.78
CA CYS A 500 -5.10 -6.57 4.69
C CYS A 500 -5.75 -6.66 3.29
N LEU A 501 -7.02 -6.29 3.19
CA LEU A 501 -7.78 -6.42 1.94
C LEU A 501 -7.17 -5.59 0.79
N TYR A 502 -6.57 -4.44 1.10
CA TYR A 502 -5.87 -3.60 0.13
C TYR A 502 -4.67 -4.31 -0.50
N ASP A 503 -3.77 -4.83 0.34
CA ASP A 503 -2.57 -5.53 -0.11
C ASP A 503 -2.95 -6.84 -0.83
N LEU A 504 -3.99 -7.54 -0.34
CA LEU A 504 -4.48 -8.76 -0.98
C LEU A 504 -4.94 -8.51 -2.42
N ARG A 505 -5.68 -7.42 -2.65
CA ARG A 505 -6.13 -7.02 -3.99
C ARG A 505 -4.92 -6.81 -4.91
N ILE A 506 -3.92 -6.05 -4.45
CA ILE A 506 -2.71 -5.74 -5.25
C ILE A 506 -1.90 -7.01 -5.53
N VAL A 507 -1.69 -7.86 -4.52
CA VAL A 507 -1.03 -9.17 -4.67
C VAL A 507 -1.76 -9.97 -5.74
N CYS A 508 -3.08 -10.14 -5.61
CA CYS A 508 -3.86 -10.95 -6.54
C CYS A 508 -3.82 -10.40 -7.97
N GLU A 509 -3.91 -9.08 -8.14
CA GLU A 509 -3.85 -8.44 -9.45
C GLU A 509 -2.50 -8.66 -10.17
N HIS A 510 -1.40 -8.82 -9.43
CA HIS A 510 -0.05 -8.98 -9.98
C HIS A 510 0.35 -10.46 -10.16
N MET A 511 -0.45 -11.41 -9.66
CA MET A 511 -0.21 -12.84 -9.87
C MET A 511 -0.81 -13.30 -11.19
N GLU A 512 -0.01 -14.02 -11.98
CA GLU A 512 -0.41 -14.43 -13.34
C GLU A 512 -1.20 -15.74 -13.37
N GLY A 513 -1.30 -16.43 -12.23
CA GLY A 513 -1.97 -17.72 -12.09
C GLY A 513 -1.79 -18.35 -10.71
N PRO A 514 -2.43 -19.49 -10.45
CA PRO A 514 -2.37 -20.20 -9.16
C PRO A 514 -0.95 -20.58 -8.73
N ALA A 515 -0.09 -21.03 -9.64
CA ALA A 515 1.27 -21.42 -9.30
C ALA A 515 2.10 -20.23 -8.80
N TYR A 516 1.87 -19.03 -9.34
CA TYR A 516 2.55 -17.81 -8.90
C TYR A 516 2.16 -17.43 -7.48
N LEU A 517 0.85 -17.39 -7.17
CA LEU A 517 0.40 -17.04 -5.82
C LEU A 517 0.88 -18.06 -4.78
N LEU A 518 0.74 -19.36 -5.05
CA LEU A 518 1.17 -20.40 -4.10
C LEU A 518 2.70 -20.41 -3.93
N HIS A 519 3.45 -20.20 -5.01
CA HIS A 519 4.90 -20.05 -4.94
C HIS A 519 5.31 -18.81 -4.15
N TYR A 520 4.60 -17.68 -4.32
CA TYR A 520 4.81 -16.48 -3.49
C TYR A 520 4.63 -16.80 -2.01
N LEU A 521 3.54 -17.45 -1.61
CA LEU A 521 3.28 -17.79 -0.21
C LEU A 521 4.35 -18.73 0.38
N GLN A 522 4.85 -19.69 -0.42
CA GLN A 522 5.95 -20.57 -0.03
C GLN A 522 7.25 -19.78 0.19
N ARG A 523 7.65 -18.98 -0.80
CA ARG A 523 8.87 -18.16 -0.74
C ARG A 523 8.80 -17.10 0.35
N ARG A 524 7.63 -16.50 0.56
CA ARG A 524 7.35 -15.55 1.64
C ARG A 524 7.61 -16.20 2.99
N SER A 525 6.98 -17.34 3.26
CA SER A 525 7.14 -18.04 4.56
C SER A 525 8.60 -18.43 4.82
N GLN A 526 9.32 -18.89 3.80
CA GLN A 526 10.76 -19.15 3.88
C GLN A 526 11.56 -17.87 4.15
N PHE A 527 11.25 -16.77 3.48
CA PHE A 527 11.93 -15.50 3.67
C PHE A 527 11.84 -15.00 5.12
N PHE A 528 10.71 -15.23 5.80
CA PHE A 528 10.51 -14.87 7.21
C PHE A 528 11.32 -15.70 8.22
N THR A 529 12.08 -16.70 7.77
CA THR A 529 13.13 -17.34 8.59
C THR A 529 14.38 -16.48 8.71
N HIS A 530 14.60 -15.54 7.78
CA HIS A 530 15.71 -14.59 7.84
C HIS A 530 15.37 -13.41 8.77
N ILE A 531 15.67 -13.59 10.05
CA ILE A 531 15.35 -12.61 11.10
C ILE A 531 16.04 -11.24 10.93
N LYS A 532 17.14 -11.16 10.15
CA LYS A 532 17.91 -9.92 9.96
C LYS A 532 17.27 -8.94 8.96
N PHE A 533 16.37 -9.42 8.10
CA PHE A 533 15.70 -8.53 7.14
C PHE A 533 14.61 -7.70 7.80
N ARG A 534 14.68 -6.39 7.60
CA ARG A 534 13.61 -5.44 7.91
C ARG A 534 12.85 -5.11 6.63
N ILE A 535 11.54 -5.22 6.72
CA ILE A 535 10.61 -5.00 5.62
C ILE A 535 9.68 -3.87 6.05
N ARG A 536 9.36 -2.97 5.12
CA ARG A 536 8.44 -1.86 5.39
C ARG A 536 7.03 -2.21 4.96
N ASP A 537 6.89 -2.87 3.82
CA ASP A 537 5.59 -3.16 3.21
C ASP A 537 5.49 -4.59 2.64
N GLU A 538 4.28 -5.15 2.58
CA GLU A 538 3.99 -6.40 1.85
C GLU A 538 4.25 -6.23 0.34
N LEU A 539 4.05 -5.03 -0.20
CA LEU A 539 4.37 -4.71 -1.59
C LEU A 539 5.87 -4.79 -1.88
N ASP A 540 6.73 -4.55 -0.88
CA ASP A 540 8.17 -4.77 -1.03
C ASP A 540 8.44 -6.27 -1.28
N LEU A 541 7.84 -7.15 -0.46
CA LEU A 541 7.97 -8.59 -0.61
C LEU A 541 7.46 -9.07 -1.97
N LEU A 542 6.29 -8.58 -2.38
CA LEU A 542 5.71 -8.87 -3.68
C LEU A 542 6.64 -8.42 -4.82
N GLY A 543 7.15 -7.19 -4.78
CA GLY A 543 8.05 -6.66 -5.80
C GLY A 543 9.33 -7.49 -5.94
N TYR A 544 9.95 -7.87 -4.82
CA TYR A 544 11.13 -8.74 -4.82
C TYR A 544 10.81 -10.18 -5.25
N TYR A 545 9.61 -10.69 -4.97
CA TYR A 545 9.16 -11.97 -5.51
C TYR A 545 9.04 -11.90 -7.04
N LEU A 546 8.33 -10.90 -7.57
CA LEU A 546 8.11 -10.76 -9.00
C LEU A 546 9.43 -10.55 -9.76
N LYS A 547 10.42 -9.86 -9.17
CA LYS A 547 11.72 -9.61 -9.81
C LYS A 547 12.74 -10.75 -9.65
N ARG A 548 12.74 -11.48 -8.52
CA ARG A 548 13.80 -12.45 -8.18
C ARG A 548 13.39 -13.57 -7.22
N ASN A 549 12.10 -13.92 -7.14
CA ASN A 549 11.59 -15.01 -6.30
C ASN A 549 11.88 -14.87 -4.80
N LEU A 550 12.08 -13.65 -4.28
CA LEU A 550 12.55 -13.43 -2.90
C LEU A 550 13.81 -14.25 -2.57
N ARG A 551 14.69 -14.42 -3.55
CA ARG A 551 15.98 -15.07 -3.34
C ARG A 551 17.04 -14.04 -3.00
N PHE A 552 17.91 -14.36 -2.06
CA PHE A 552 19.04 -13.52 -1.61
C PHE A 552 20.32 -14.34 -1.47
N ASP A 553 20.41 -15.40 -2.28
CA ASP A 553 21.56 -16.29 -2.42
C ASP A 553 22.78 -15.62 -3.07
N ASP A 554 22.60 -14.42 -3.64
CA ASP A 554 23.67 -13.52 -4.08
C ASP A 554 24.40 -12.82 -2.93
N ILE A 555 23.81 -12.77 -1.72
CA ILE A 555 24.47 -12.21 -0.54
C ILE A 555 25.39 -13.29 0.05
N PRO A 556 26.72 -13.10 0.06
CA PRO A 556 27.65 -14.05 0.67
C PRO A 556 27.31 -14.30 2.13
N LYS A 557 27.47 -15.54 2.61
CA LYS A 557 27.13 -15.90 3.99
C LYS A 557 27.88 -15.04 5.00
N GLU A 558 29.15 -14.76 4.74
CA GLU A 558 30.00 -13.92 5.58
C GLU A 558 29.45 -12.49 5.66
N GLU A 559 28.94 -11.95 4.55
CA GLU A 559 28.30 -10.63 4.53
C GLU A 559 26.98 -10.66 5.31
N TYR A 560 26.13 -11.65 5.08
CA TYR A 560 24.89 -11.83 5.85
C TYR A 560 25.17 -11.96 7.35
N GLU A 561 26.22 -12.70 7.73
CA GLU A 561 26.60 -12.88 9.13
C GLU A 561 27.19 -11.62 9.77
N ALA A 562 27.99 -10.86 9.02
CA ALA A 562 28.57 -9.59 9.48
C ALA A 562 27.51 -8.48 9.65
N LYS A 563 26.38 -8.55 8.94
CA LYS A 563 25.28 -7.62 9.11
C LYS A 563 24.46 -7.99 10.34
N ARG A 564 24.12 -6.97 11.13
CA ARG A 564 23.13 -7.08 12.21
C ARG A 564 21.70 -7.02 11.67
N VAL A 565 21.49 -6.11 10.73
CA VAL A 565 20.21 -5.78 10.12
C VAL A 565 20.44 -5.54 8.63
N ILE A 566 19.49 -5.99 7.82
CA ILE A 566 19.45 -5.76 6.38
C ILE A 566 18.11 -5.07 6.09
N ASN A 567 18.14 -3.80 5.71
CA ASN A 567 16.93 -3.10 5.29
C ASN A 567 16.61 -3.51 3.86
N LEU A 568 15.43 -4.09 3.63
CA LEU A 568 14.95 -4.33 2.28
C LEU A 568 14.51 -2.98 1.68
N PRO A 569 15.10 -2.55 0.54
CA PRO A 569 14.66 -1.36 -0.16
C PRO A 569 13.18 -1.43 -0.51
N THR A 570 12.51 -0.27 -0.56
CA THR A 570 11.09 -0.28 -0.90
C THR A 570 10.89 -0.50 -2.41
N MET A 571 9.84 -1.24 -2.76
CA MET A 571 9.33 -1.40 -4.12
C MET A 571 7.91 -0.82 -4.28
N ALA A 572 7.33 -0.27 -3.20
CA ALA A 572 5.99 0.34 -3.22
C ALA A 572 5.87 1.41 -4.32
N ASP A 573 6.89 2.24 -4.50
CA ASP A 573 6.94 3.29 -5.55
C ASP A 573 6.71 2.75 -6.97
N ASP A 574 7.15 1.52 -7.27
CA ASP A 574 6.92 0.92 -8.58
C ASP A 574 5.44 0.57 -8.79
N PHE A 575 4.74 0.13 -7.73
CA PHE A 575 3.29 -0.09 -7.74
C PHE A 575 2.55 1.25 -7.76
N ASN A 576 2.98 2.23 -6.95
CA ASN A 576 2.47 3.61 -6.92
C ASN A 576 2.37 4.19 -8.33
N ARG A 577 3.47 4.15 -9.07
CA ARG A 577 3.50 4.64 -10.46
C ARG A 577 2.56 3.89 -11.40
N TYR A 578 2.35 2.58 -11.21
CA TYR A 578 1.49 1.79 -12.09
C TYR A 578 0.01 2.19 -11.92
N TYR A 579 -0.52 2.19 -10.70
CA TYR A 579 -1.94 2.48 -10.48
C TYR A 579 -2.27 3.97 -10.68
N LEU A 580 -1.36 4.89 -10.31
CA LEU A 580 -1.53 6.30 -10.62
C LEU A 580 -1.59 6.55 -12.13
N ALA A 581 -0.85 5.77 -12.93
CA ALA A 581 -0.92 5.83 -14.38
C ALA A 581 -2.19 5.21 -14.99
N LEU A 582 -2.94 4.39 -14.24
CA LEU A 582 -4.25 3.90 -14.67
C LEU A 582 -5.32 5.00 -14.53
N GLN A 583 -5.17 5.87 -13.53
CA GLN A 583 -6.07 6.99 -13.24
C GLN A 583 -5.82 8.18 -14.18
N ASP A 584 -4.58 8.39 -14.60
CA ASP A 584 -4.21 9.45 -15.56
C ASP A 584 -4.22 8.91 -17.00
N GLU A 585 -5.25 9.28 -17.78
CA GLU A 585 -5.39 8.86 -19.19
C GLU A 585 -4.18 9.24 -20.06
N THR A 586 -3.41 10.26 -19.68
CA THR A 586 -2.23 10.74 -20.41
C THR A 586 -0.96 9.90 -20.14
N ARG A 587 -0.99 9.01 -19.13
CA ARG A 587 0.18 8.25 -18.63
C ARG A 587 0.10 6.74 -18.81
N ARG A 588 -0.80 6.23 -19.67
CA ARG A 588 -1.06 4.78 -19.93
C ARG A 588 0.13 3.91 -20.40
N SER A 589 1.38 4.37 -20.31
CA SER A 589 2.59 3.62 -20.69
C SER A 589 3.33 2.90 -19.56
N VAL A 590 2.93 3.08 -18.29
CA VAL A 590 3.60 2.37 -17.17
C VAL A 590 3.21 0.89 -17.18
N LYS A 591 4.20 0.01 -17.31
CA LYS A 591 3.96 -1.45 -17.36
C LYS A 591 3.68 -2.00 -15.97
N LYS A 592 2.65 -2.84 -15.88
CA LYS A 592 2.39 -3.66 -14.70
C LYS A 592 3.61 -4.51 -14.36
N ILE A 593 3.97 -4.58 -13.08
CA ILE A 593 5.03 -5.48 -12.62
C ILE A 593 4.47 -6.90 -12.68
N ILE A 594 5.16 -7.78 -13.37
CA ILE A 594 4.82 -9.20 -13.49
C ILE A 594 6.05 -10.03 -13.17
N HIS A 595 5.85 -11.33 -12.96
CA HIS A 595 6.93 -12.23 -12.62
C HIS A 595 7.99 -12.29 -13.75
N TYR A 596 9.27 -12.25 -13.39
CA TYR A 596 10.41 -12.17 -14.32
C TYR A 596 10.63 -13.43 -15.20
N ALA A 597 9.83 -14.48 -15.03
CA ALA A 597 9.90 -15.68 -15.85
C ALA A 597 9.59 -15.35 -17.31
N GLN A 598 10.56 -15.63 -18.19
CA GLN A 598 10.46 -15.30 -19.60
C GLN A 598 9.71 -16.37 -20.41
N TRP A 599 9.19 -15.96 -21.57
CA TRP A 599 8.79 -16.89 -22.61
C TRP A 599 10.02 -17.66 -23.10
N PRO A 600 9.95 -19.00 -23.26
CA PRO A 600 8.74 -19.84 -23.32
C PRO A 600 8.44 -20.61 -22.03
N ALA A 601 9.19 -20.42 -20.94
CA ALA A 601 8.94 -21.12 -19.67
C ALA A 601 7.58 -20.75 -19.09
N LYS A 602 7.23 -19.46 -19.17
CA LYS A 602 5.90 -18.95 -18.81
C LYS A 602 4.76 -19.66 -19.55
N GLN A 603 4.96 -19.98 -20.84
CA GLN A 603 3.97 -20.75 -21.61
C GLN A 603 3.71 -22.11 -20.99
N LEU A 604 4.78 -22.81 -20.60
CA LEU A 604 4.69 -24.14 -20.04
C LEU A 604 3.96 -24.13 -18.70
N ILE A 605 4.22 -23.12 -17.86
CA ILE A 605 3.51 -22.90 -16.60
C ILE A 605 2.01 -22.74 -16.86
N LEU A 606 1.61 -21.84 -17.76
CA LEU A 606 0.19 -21.61 -18.07
C LEU A 606 -0.50 -22.86 -18.65
N ILE A 607 0.22 -23.66 -19.45
CA ILE A 607 -0.30 -24.94 -19.97
C ILE A 607 -0.51 -25.96 -18.85
N LEU A 608 0.43 -26.04 -17.90
CA LEU A 608 0.30 -26.92 -16.73
C LEU A 608 -0.91 -26.50 -15.89
N GLU A 609 -1.04 -25.22 -15.57
CA GLU A 609 -2.18 -24.68 -14.82
C GLU A 609 -3.51 -24.99 -15.54
N GLY A 610 -3.56 -24.82 -16.87
CA GLY A 610 -4.75 -25.10 -17.68
C GLY A 610 -5.07 -26.58 -17.88
N SER A 611 -4.13 -27.50 -17.63
CA SER A 611 -4.32 -28.94 -17.90
C SER A 611 -5.35 -29.60 -16.99
N ASN A 612 -5.61 -29.03 -15.80
CA ASN A 612 -6.44 -29.62 -14.75
C ASN A 612 -6.01 -31.04 -14.31
N LEU A 613 -4.79 -31.46 -14.63
CA LEU A 613 -4.25 -32.74 -14.19
C LEU A 613 -3.81 -32.67 -12.72
N PRO A 614 -3.92 -33.77 -11.95
CA PRO A 614 -3.28 -33.86 -10.65
C PRO A 614 -1.79 -33.54 -10.76
N ASN A 615 -1.27 -32.83 -9.78
CA ASN A 615 0.09 -32.34 -9.64
C ASN A 615 0.53 -31.24 -10.61
N SER A 616 -0.37 -30.71 -11.45
CA SER A 616 0.03 -29.73 -12.47
C SER A 616 0.50 -28.41 -11.88
N ILE A 617 -0.11 -27.94 -10.79
CA ILE A 617 0.28 -26.71 -10.11
C ILE A 617 1.60 -26.92 -9.38
N ASN A 618 1.79 -28.06 -8.72
CA ASN A 618 3.05 -28.39 -8.07
C ASN A 618 4.22 -28.50 -9.08
N ALA A 619 3.97 -29.04 -10.27
CA ALA A 619 4.93 -29.05 -11.37
C ALA A 619 5.26 -27.63 -11.87
N ALA A 620 4.25 -26.77 -12.00
CA ALA A 620 4.43 -25.37 -12.38
C ALA A 620 5.24 -24.58 -11.34
N ILE A 621 4.96 -24.78 -10.05
CA ILE A 621 5.74 -24.22 -8.93
C ILE A 621 7.21 -24.68 -9.02
N GLN A 622 7.46 -25.96 -9.30
CA GLN A 622 8.84 -26.45 -9.45
C GLN A 622 9.58 -25.76 -10.61
N ILE A 623 8.89 -25.41 -11.70
CA ILE A 623 9.48 -24.62 -12.79
C ILE A 623 9.77 -23.18 -12.33
N LEU A 624 8.88 -22.57 -11.56
CA LEU A 624 9.10 -21.23 -10.99
C LEU A 624 10.30 -21.21 -10.02
N GLU A 625 10.50 -22.28 -9.26
CA GLU A 625 11.66 -22.47 -8.37
C GLU A 625 12.99 -22.57 -9.16
N MET A 626 12.99 -23.00 -10.42
CA MET A 626 14.24 -23.05 -11.20
C MET A 626 14.76 -21.64 -11.50
N GLY A 627 16.08 -21.42 -11.42
CA GLY A 627 16.69 -20.19 -11.93
C GLY A 627 16.50 -20.03 -13.44
N GLU A 628 16.69 -18.82 -13.97
CA GLU A 628 16.42 -18.50 -15.39
C GLU A 628 17.20 -19.40 -16.37
N LYS A 629 18.48 -19.65 -16.08
CA LYS A 629 19.32 -20.56 -16.87
C LYS A 629 18.72 -21.97 -16.92
N ASN A 630 18.26 -22.50 -15.78
CA ASN A 630 17.70 -23.85 -15.69
C ASN A 630 16.33 -23.94 -16.38
N ARG A 631 15.48 -22.91 -16.26
CA ARG A 631 14.23 -22.82 -17.03
C ARG A 631 14.48 -22.81 -18.54
N THR A 632 15.52 -22.10 -18.99
CA THR A 632 15.90 -22.05 -20.41
C THR A 632 16.36 -23.42 -20.90
N VAL A 633 17.22 -24.11 -20.14
CA VAL A 633 17.65 -25.49 -20.44
C VAL A 633 16.44 -26.43 -20.50
N LEU A 634 15.56 -26.38 -19.51
CA LEU A 634 14.35 -27.19 -19.45
C LEU A 634 13.50 -27.05 -20.72
N VAL A 635 13.16 -25.82 -21.09
CA VAL A 635 12.27 -25.56 -22.23
C VAL A 635 12.93 -25.92 -23.56
N ASN A 636 14.23 -25.69 -23.71
CA ASN A 636 14.97 -26.09 -24.91
C ASN A 636 15.02 -27.61 -25.06
N SER A 637 15.21 -28.33 -23.96
CA SER A 637 15.17 -29.80 -23.93
C SER A 637 13.79 -30.34 -24.30
N ILE A 638 12.71 -29.78 -23.74
CA ILE A 638 11.33 -30.13 -24.12
C ILE A 638 11.12 -29.91 -25.62
N LYS A 639 11.52 -28.75 -26.15
CA LYS A 639 11.39 -28.44 -27.58
C LYS A 639 12.15 -29.44 -28.46
N ALA A 640 13.36 -29.84 -28.06
CA ALA A 640 14.17 -30.79 -28.81
C ALA A 640 13.51 -32.18 -28.86
N VAL A 641 13.03 -32.66 -27.71
CA VAL A 641 12.33 -33.95 -27.57
C VAL A 641 11.03 -33.97 -28.38
N ARG A 642 10.22 -32.91 -28.29
CA ARG A 642 8.99 -32.77 -29.09
C ARG A 642 9.25 -32.70 -30.59
N LYS A 643 10.33 -32.06 -31.03
CA LYS A 643 10.73 -32.02 -32.45
C LYS A 643 11.06 -33.41 -32.99
N LYS A 644 11.74 -34.25 -32.18
CA LYS A 644 12.02 -35.65 -32.56
C LYS A 644 10.72 -36.45 -32.67
N TYR A 645 9.84 -36.36 -31.66
CA TYR A 645 8.52 -37.01 -31.68
C TYR A 645 7.68 -36.62 -32.89
N LYS A 646 7.64 -35.32 -33.25
CA LYS A 646 6.91 -34.86 -34.44
C LYS A 646 7.42 -35.50 -35.73
N LYS A 647 8.73 -35.80 -35.80
CA LYS A 647 9.39 -36.38 -36.98
C LYS A 647 9.12 -37.89 -37.12
N ASP A 648 9.20 -38.65 -36.03
CA ASP A 648 9.21 -40.12 -36.10
C ASP A 648 8.07 -40.82 -35.33
N GLY A 649 7.33 -40.11 -34.47
CA GLY A 649 6.25 -40.64 -33.64
C GLY A 649 6.68 -41.63 -32.55
N ARG A 650 8.00 -41.79 -32.31
CA ARG A 650 8.56 -42.74 -31.34
C ARG A 650 8.70 -42.13 -29.96
N VAL A 651 8.86 -42.92 -28.91
CA VAL A 651 9.08 -42.41 -27.55
C VAL A 651 10.36 -41.58 -27.49
N HIS A 652 10.27 -40.39 -26.91
CA HIS A 652 11.45 -39.59 -26.55
C HIS A 652 11.26 -38.99 -25.16
N ASP A 653 12.34 -38.89 -24.41
CA ASP A 653 12.36 -38.27 -23.09
C ASP A 653 13.62 -37.42 -22.89
N PHE A 654 13.61 -36.61 -21.84
CA PHE A 654 14.83 -36.12 -21.22
C PHE A 654 14.65 -35.99 -19.72
N ARG A 655 15.79 -35.86 -19.04
CA ARG A 655 15.87 -35.63 -17.60
C ARG A 655 16.85 -34.49 -17.32
N CYS A 656 16.54 -33.65 -16.34
CA CYS A 656 17.49 -32.74 -15.73
C CYS A 656 17.32 -32.76 -14.22
N ALA A 657 18.42 -32.61 -13.51
CA ALA A 657 18.44 -32.51 -12.06
C ALA A 657 19.25 -31.29 -11.65
N GLY A 658 19.05 -30.88 -10.42
CA GLY A 658 19.86 -29.87 -9.77
C GLY A 658 19.54 -29.80 -8.29
N ASP A 659 20.05 -28.76 -7.67
CA ASP A 659 19.82 -28.42 -6.28
C ASP A 659 19.48 -26.94 -6.16
N ASN A 660 19.10 -26.53 -4.96
CA ASN A 660 19.05 -25.13 -4.57
C ASN A 660 20.11 -24.85 -3.50
N TRP A 661 20.27 -23.58 -3.12
CA TRP A 661 21.27 -23.15 -2.14
C TRP A 661 21.04 -23.71 -0.72
N GLU A 662 19.84 -24.24 -0.44
CA GLU A 662 19.48 -24.92 0.82
C GLU A 662 19.83 -26.42 0.77
N GLY A 663 20.42 -26.91 -0.32
CA GLY A 663 20.74 -28.32 -0.53
C GLY A 663 19.54 -29.19 -0.92
N VAL A 664 18.39 -28.58 -1.25
CA VAL A 664 17.20 -29.30 -1.72
C VAL A 664 17.41 -29.71 -3.17
N THR A 665 17.58 -31.02 -3.38
CA THR A 665 17.76 -31.62 -4.69
C THR A 665 16.43 -31.82 -5.41
N TRP A 666 16.43 -31.64 -6.72
CA TRP A 666 15.26 -31.85 -7.56
C TRP A 666 15.61 -32.57 -8.85
N MET A 667 14.65 -33.33 -9.37
CA MET A 667 14.69 -33.98 -10.69
C MET A 667 13.44 -33.57 -11.47
N PHE A 668 13.63 -33.30 -12.76
CA PHE A 668 12.55 -33.06 -13.70
C PHE A 668 12.73 -33.97 -14.91
N SER A 669 11.69 -34.74 -15.24
CA SER A 669 11.64 -35.54 -16.46
C SER A 669 10.44 -35.17 -17.32
N TYR A 670 10.62 -35.22 -18.62
CA TYR A 670 9.55 -35.01 -19.58
C TYR A 670 9.61 -36.08 -20.65
N TRP A 671 8.47 -36.68 -20.89
CA TRP A 671 8.26 -37.82 -21.76
C TRP A 671 7.23 -37.44 -22.81
N ILE A 672 7.48 -37.82 -24.07
CA ILE A 672 6.50 -37.73 -25.13
C ILE A 672 6.41 -39.07 -25.87
N ALA A 673 5.20 -39.61 -25.98
CA ALA A 673 4.93 -40.88 -26.63
C ALA A 673 3.47 -40.94 -27.11
N PRO A 674 3.11 -41.95 -27.95
CA PRO A 674 1.71 -42.21 -28.26
C PRO A 674 0.87 -42.43 -27.00
N ASN A 675 -0.37 -41.92 -27.00
CA ASN A 675 -1.27 -42.02 -25.86
C ASN A 675 -1.90 -43.43 -25.74
N THR A 676 -1.11 -44.41 -25.29
CA THR A 676 -1.56 -45.79 -25.04
C THR A 676 -1.50 -46.10 -23.55
N GLU A 677 -2.31 -47.05 -23.10
CA GLU A 677 -2.27 -47.52 -21.71
C GLU A 677 -0.92 -48.16 -21.35
N GLU A 678 -0.31 -48.87 -22.30
CA GLU A 678 1.03 -49.46 -22.16
C GLU A 678 2.08 -48.39 -21.85
N TYR A 679 2.13 -47.29 -22.62
CA TYR A 679 3.11 -46.23 -22.39
C TYR A 679 2.87 -45.46 -21.09
N ARG A 680 1.61 -45.24 -20.70
CA ARG A 680 1.29 -44.63 -19.39
C ARG A 680 1.79 -45.50 -18.25
N ARG A 681 1.47 -46.80 -18.27
CA ARG A 681 1.93 -47.74 -17.24
C ARG A 681 3.45 -47.81 -17.17
N TYR A 682 4.11 -47.88 -18.32
CA TYR A 682 5.58 -47.87 -18.39
C TYR A 682 6.17 -46.57 -17.81
N PHE A 683 5.61 -45.42 -18.18
CA PHE A 683 6.03 -44.12 -17.64
C PHE A 683 5.94 -44.09 -16.11
N THR A 684 4.78 -44.43 -15.53
CA THR A 684 4.58 -44.39 -14.07
C THR A 684 5.53 -45.36 -13.36
N GLN A 685 5.67 -46.60 -13.87
CA GLN A 685 6.58 -47.60 -13.29
C GLN A 685 8.04 -47.13 -13.34
N PHE A 686 8.50 -46.64 -14.50
CA PHE A 686 9.86 -46.17 -14.67
C PHE A 686 10.18 -44.98 -13.76
N VAL A 687 9.27 -44.00 -13.65
CA VAL A 687 9.45 -42.84 -12.77
C VAL A 687 9.57 -43.28 -11.30
N LEU A 688 8.72 -44.21 -10.85
CA LEU A 688 8.76 -44.72 -9.48
C LEU A 688 10.03 -45.54 -9.19
N GLU A 689 10.47 -46.39 -10.12
CA GLU A 689 11.72 -47.14 -10.00
C GLU A 689 12.92 -46.20 -9.93
N LYS A 690 12.98 -45.21 -10.83
CA LYS A 690 14.06 -44.22 -10.83
C LYS A 690 14.08 -43.37 -9.58
N TYR A 691 12.94 -42.98 -9.05
CA TYR A 691 12.89 -42.25 -7.78
C TYR A 691 13.46 -43.07 -6.61
N LYS A 692 13.28 -44.39 -6.62
CA LYS A 692 13.85 -45.28 -5.60
C LYS A 692 15.36 -45.45 -5.77
N GLU A 693 15.85 -45.49 -6.99
CA GLU A 693 17.29 -45.62 -7.29
C GLU A 693 18.06 -44.32 -7.03
N GLU A 694 17.48 -43.18 -7.43
CA GLU A 694 18.06 -41.84 -7.35
C GLU A 694 17.08 -40.91 -6.60
N PRO A 695 17.00 -41.02 -5.26
CA PRO A 695 16.07 -40.23 -4.48
C PRO A 695 16.48 -38.76 -4.50
N HIS A 696 15.55 -37.92 -4.94
CA HIS A 696 15.64 -36.46 -4.85
C HIS A 696 14.60 -35.94 -3.87
N ASN A 697 14.83 -34.76 -3.29
CA ASN A 697 13.83 -34.16 -2.40
C ASN A 697 12.52 -33.87 -3.15
N ARG A 698 12.61 -33.57 -4.46
CA ARG A 698 11.45 -33.38 -5.35
C ARG A 698 11.69 -34.05 -6.70
N TYR A 699 10.76 -34.85 -7.19
CA TYR A 699 10.79 -35.39 -8.56
C TYR A 699 9.47 -35.07 -9.28
N VAL A 700 9.57 -34.24 -10.32
CA VAL A 700 8.50 -33.97 -11.28
C VAL A 700 8.71 -34.78 -12.55
N ALA A 701 7.68 -35.50 -13.00
CA ALA A 701 7.69 -36.15 -14.30
C ALA A 701 6.41 -35.78 -15.07
N ILE A 702 6.54 -35.40 -16.34
CA ILE A 702 5.41 -35.05 -17.22
C ILE A 702 5.36 -36.02 -18.40
N PHE A 703 4.19 -36.58 -18.66
CA PHE A 703 3.88 -37.38 -19.85
C PHE A 703 2.99 -36.60 -20.82
N ASP A 704 3.44 -36.41 -22.05
CA ASP A 704 2.77 -35.70 -23.14
C ASP A 704 2.54 -36.64 -24.34
N SER A 705 1.51 -36.38 -25.14
CA SER A 705 1.24 -37.11 -26.39
C SER A 705 1.01 -36.19 -27.60
N GLY A 706 1.17 -34.88 -27.43
CA GLY A 706 0.76 -33.89 -28.42
C GLY A 706 1.78 -33.68 -29.54
N LYS A 707 1.36 -33.98 -30.78
CA LYS A 707 2.21 -33.85 -31.98
C LYS A 707 2.38 -32.40 -32.46
N ASP A 708 1.29 -31.62 -32.48
CA ASP A 708 1.27 -30.24 -32.98
C ASP A 708 1.08 -29.17 -31.88
N GLY A 709 0.82 -29.61 -30.65
CA GLY A 709 0.63 -28.80 -29.46
C GLY A 709 0.96 -29.63 -28.22
N TYR A 710 0.90 -29.04 -27.03
CA TYR A 710 1.01 -29.83 -25.80
C TYR A 710 -0.32 -30.57 -25.57
N GLN A 711 -0.26 -31.86 -25.26
CA GLN A 711 -1.39 -32.68 -24.81
C GLN A 711 -0.93 -33.52 -23.63
N MET A 712 -0.71 -32.84 -22.49
CA MET A 712 -0.30 -33.50 -21.25
C MET A 712 -1.34 -34.54 -20.85
N GLN A 713 -0.86 -35.73 -20.50
CA GLN A 713 -1.68 -36.90 -20.18
C GLN A 713 -1.56 -37.28 -18.71
N GLU A 714 -0.38 -37.13 -18.12
CA GLU A 714 -0.11 -37.51 -16.72
C GLU A 714 1.03 -36.67 -16.15
N ILE A 715 0.94 -36.34 -14.86
CA ILE A 715 1.99 -35.64 -14.12
C ILE A 715 2.20 -36.36 -12.79
N VAL A 716 3.42 -36.84 -12.58
CA VAL A 716 3.85 -37.46 -11.34
C VAL A 716 4.68 -36.45 -10.55
N TYR A 717 4.34 -36.28 -9.27
CA TYR A 717 5.04 -35.41 -8.33
C TYR A 717 5.33 -36.18 -7.05
N LEU A 718 6.61 -36.43 -6.79
CA LEU A 718 7.10 -37.18 -5.65
C LEU A 718 7.95 -36.27 -4.77
N THR A 719 7.81 -36.41 -3.46
CA THR A 719 8.58 -35.68 -2.46
C THR A 719 9.09 -36.65 -1.41
N ALA A 720 10.33 -36.42 -0.94
CA ALA A 720 10.99 -37.26 0.05
C ALA A 720 10.51 -36.98 1.47
#